data_AF-A0A0X3XN29-F1
#
_entry.id   AF-A0A0X3XN29-F1
#
_cell.length_a   1.000
_cell.length_b   1.000
_cell.length_c   1.000
_cell.angle_alpha   90.00
_cell.angle_beta   90.00
_cell.angle_gamma   90.00
#
_symmetry.space_group_name_H-M   'P 1'
#
loop_
_entity.id
_entity.type
_entity.pdbx_description
1 polymer ?
#
loop_
_entity_poly.entity_id
_entity_poly.type
_entity_poly.pdbx_seq_one_letter_code
_entity_poly.pdbx_strand_id
1 'polypeptide(L)'
;MSTSPYPDAVSADLALNRALRWIDRPRDTSAWMWIGGRAGSGRTALLREVVVRHPGAVYVDCTGKSAEDVAREAAAALGIRATDSFKGNFATVVGQITDDPVVILANTQWAGRLRTTREPERVLGQVAHALIEHHRRGLRMRLLVEVDDGPGRVAEWHGRQLTLEGGFEPGPAAPSPDDEAPLPSALRALALAEHRFVPLSIWSVLCSALGRDMSEVQLESLLDDTAATEWIHRTEDGTGTPLVSFKQEAAARHLRGQMPADEARRCHAPIVTALSDVDASDATRWYAERALAGHAAAAGQFEGLLEDAAAVARVGFATLFEAFEAAFHGQPIAQGTAGARLHYLVRRGGQPSSQGEWLALLHLTLMQGGPAERAVADRLLAAAGPVVLPWRTLWAQGVGAGAFSTDALVKRPIVRTLQITHTSAGDVLTARTRRDHIGTWDLATGAPRPAPGEAASTPSTTAADQGPRGWRPEGAADGEVDLPRMPEYVRRGVRLGQNLALASTDGVFVVEINQSAGRETASGLLKRLLGTGTTLAPADLPAAASAPTTEWLTDLWGPAAVKHFSQEAVPSTLSDAGAREFLTSVGFPCVTGFLELDTTGLADTGPRPLAGPAEEESAYYSLGWWQGARLLLDGRDGRVLQDGSSGIEDALAGSSLGQFVAMVRLYYWWFASDWSIEDTESDLRHWLDLIDPDAYRTQGWQRVFEDYNFADRV
;
A
#
# COMPACT_ATOMS: atom_id res chain seq x y z
N MET A 1 15.95 -11.51 -47.80
CA MET A 1 16.18 -11.95 -46.42
C MET A 1 15.04 -11.40 -45.59
N SER A 2 14.27 -12.29 -44.97
CA SER A 2 12.93 -12.06 -44.42
C SER A 2 12.95 -11.20 -43.16
N THR A 3 12.19 -10.10 -43.17
CA THR A 3 11.82 -9.29 -42.01
C THR A 3 10.35 -9.58 -41.69
N SER A 4 10.08 -10.58 -40.86
CA SER A 4 8.76 -10.76 -40.24
C SER A 4 8.95 -10.87 -38.73
N PRO A 5 8.45 -9.92 -37.92
CA PRO A 5 8.59 -9.95 -36.46
C PRO A 5 7.47 -10.75 -35.77
N TYR A 6 6.54 -11.34 -36.51
CA TYR A 6 5.51 -12.20 -35.93
C TYR A 6 5.97 -13.67 -35.95
N PRO A 7 5.92 -14.42 -34.83
CA PRO A 7 5.91 -15.87 -34.93
C PRO A 7 4.70 -16.25 -35.79
N ASP A 8 4.91 -17.02 -36.86
CA ASP A 8 3.86 -17.43 -37.80
C ASP A 8 2.64 -17.93 -37.02
N ALA A 9 1.52 -17.20 -37.12
CA ALA A 9 0.27 -17.58 -36.51
C ALA A 9 -0.13 -18.97 -37.01
N VAL A 10 -0.81 -19.76 -36.17
CA VAL A 10 -1.21 -21.13 -36.53
C VAL A 10 -2.68 -21.41 -36.27
N SER A 11 -3.24 -22.34 -37.05
CA SER A 11 -4.59 -22.85 -36.80
C SER A 11 -4.73 -23.46 -35.40
N ALA A 12 -5.95 -23.44 -34.85
CA ALA A 12 -6.24 -23.97 -33.51
C ALA A 12 -5.84 -25.44 -33.35
N ASP A 13 -6.05 -26.29 -34.37
CA ASP A 13 -5.66 -27.70 -34.35
C ASP A 13 -4.15 -27.89 -34.29
N LEU A 14 -3.40 -27.11 -35.06
CA LEU A 14 -1.95 -27.15 -35.04
C LEU A 14 -1.40 -26.62 -33.72
N ALA A 15 -2.01 -25.56 -33.19
CA ALA A 15 -1.69 -24.98 -31.89
C ALA A 15 -1.88 -26.01 -30.77
N LEU A 16 -3.03 -26.69 -30.73
CA LEU A 16 -3.34 -27.71 -29.73
C LEU A 16 -2.30 -28.85 -29.78
N ASN A 17 -2.01 -29.36 -30.99
CA ASN A 17 -1.00 -30.41 -31.16
C ASN A 17 0.40 -29.97 -30.70
N ARG A 18 0.77 -28.70 -30.92
CA ARG A 18 2.06 -28.14 -30.46
C ARG A 18 2.10 -28.01 -28.94
N ALA A 19 1.02 -27.54 -28.32
CA ALA A 19 0.90 -27.41 -26.87
C ALA A 19 1.01 -28.77 -26.17
N LEU A 20 0.22 -29.76 -26.59
CA LEU A 20 0.25 -31.13 -26.03
C LEU A 20 1.64 -31.77 -26.18
N ARG A 21 2.24 -31.69 -27.37
CA ARG A 21 3.60 -32.21 -27.60
C ARG A 21 4.66 -31.53 -26.73
N TRP A 22 4.48 -30.25 -26.40
CA TRP A 22 5.42 -29.53 -25.53
C TRP A 22 5.26 -29.95 -24.07
N ILE A 23 4.03 -30.11 -23.58
CA ILE A 23 3.74 -30.62 -22.24
C ILE A 23 4.43 -31.98 -22.04
N ASP A 24 4.30 -32.89 -23.00
CA ASP A 24 4.83 -34.26 -22.92
C ASP A 24 6.35 -34.39 -23.12
N ARG A 25 7.07 -33.31 -23.48
CA ARG A 25 8.51 -33.37 -23.81
C ARG A 25 9.39 -33.07 -22.61
N PRO A 26 10.12 -34.05 -22.04
CA PRO A 26 10.89 -33.86 -20.80
C PRO A 26 12.21 -33.07 -20.94
N ARG A 27 12.58 -32.61 -22.16
CA ARG A 27 13.89 -31.97 -22.45
C ARG A 27 13.82 -30.53 -22.96
N ASP A 28 12.63 -29.93 -23.01
CA ASP A 28 12.50 -28.53 -23.43
C ASP A 28 13.00 -27.59 -22.32
N THR A 29 13.82 -26.60 -22.68
CA THR A 29 14.48 -25.69 -21.74
C THR A 29 13.55 -24.64 -21.14
N SER A 30 12.42 -24.34 -21.78
CA SER A 30 11.42 -23.41 -21.25
C SER A 30 10.31 -24.15 -20.49
N ALA A 31 10.08 -23.79 -19.23
CA ALA A 31 9.02 -24.37 -18.39
C ALA A 31 7.63 -23.74 -18.64
N TRP A 32 7.55 -22.68 -19.45
CA TRP A 32 6.29 -21.98 -19.75
C TRP A 32 6.07 -21.68 -21.25
N MET A 33 4.80 -21.50 -21.61
CA MET A 33 4.32 -21.14 -22.95
C MET A 33 3.22 -20.07 -22.88
N TRP A 34 3.41 -19.00 -23.66
CA TRP A 34 2.45 -17.92 -23.87
C TRP A 34 1.50 -18.26 -25.02
N ILE A 35 0.20 -18.29 -24.75
CA ILE A 35 -0.86 -18.57 -25.72
C ILE A 35 -1.47 -17.25 -26.18
N GLY A 36 -1.00 -16.79 -27.34
CA GLY A 36 -1.40 -15.57 -28.00
C GLY A 36 -2.54 -15.77 -29.01
N GLY A 37 -3.14 -14.67 -29.44
CA GLY A 37 -4.21 -14.63 -30.43
C GLY A 37 -5.01 -13.33 -30.32
N ARG A 38 -5.74 -12.96 -31.38
CA ARG A 38 -6.78 -11.92 -31.27
C ARG A 38 -7.92 -12.40 -30.38
N ALA A 39 -8.72 -11.49 -29.82
CA ALA A 39 -9.98 -11.86 -29.15
C ALA A 39 -10.81 -12.77 -30.08
N GLY A 40 -11.46 -13.81 -29.55
CA GLY A 40 -12.25 -14.74 -30.38
C GLY A 40 -11.45 -15.76 -31.21
N SER A 41 -10.11 -15.80 -31.17
CA SER A 41 -9.31 -16.76 -31.95
C SER A 41 -9.37 -18.21 -31.46
N GLY A 42 -10.10 -18.47 -30.37
CA GLY A 42 -10.25 -19.80 -29.79
C GLY A 42 -9.19 -20.17 -28.74
N ARG A 43 -8.35 -19.24 -28.26
CA ARG A 43 -7.33 -19.48 -27.21
C ARG A 43 -7.89 -20.23 -26.00
N THR A 44 -8.98 -19.72 -25.42
CA THR A 44 -9.63 -20.31 -24.26
C THR A 44 -10.18 -21.71 -24.55
N ALA A 45 -10.71 -21.93 -25.77
CA ALA A 45 -11.20 -23.25 -26.19
C ALA A 45 -10.04 -24.25 -26.32
N LEU A 46 -8.91 -23.83 -26.89
CA LEU A 46 -7.69 -24.64 -26.95
C LEU A 46 -7.20 -25.02 -25.54
N LEU A 47 -7.15 -24.06 -24.61
CA LEU A 47 -6.73 -24.34 -23.23
C LEU A 47 -7.67 -25.30 -22.51
N ARG A 48 -8.99 -25.19 -22.73
CA ARG A 48 -9.97 -26.15 -22.20
C ARG A 48 -9.77 -27.55 -22.80
N GLU A 49 -9.48 -27.65 -24.10
CA GLU A 49 -9.18 -28.95 -24.71
C GLU A 49 -7.88 -29.55 -24.14
N VAL A 50 -6.86 -28.75 -23.83
CA VAL A 50 -5.67 -29.23 -23.11
C VAL A 50 -6.04 -29.82 -21.74
N VAL A 51 -6.92 -29.18 -20.98
CA VAL A 51 -7.42 -29.73 -19.69
C VAL A 51 -8.14 -31.06 -19.89
N VAL A 52 -8.97 -31.18 -20.92
CA VAL A 52 -9.68 -32.44 -21.24
C VAL A 52 -8.68 -33.58 -21.53
N ARG A 53 -7.57 -33.29 -22.22
CA ARG A 53 -6.52 -34.27 -22.54
C ARG A 53 -5.54 -34.53 -21.39
N HIS A 54 -5.41 -33.59 -20.44
CA HIS A 54 -4.58 -33.70 -19.25
C HIS A 54 -5.44 -33.45 -17.99
N PRO A 55 -6.20 -34.44 -17.50
CA PRO A 55 -7.13 -34.25 -16.38
C PRO A 55 -6.47 -33.89 -15.03
N GLY A 56 -5.14 -34.03 -14.91
CA GLY A 56 -4.36 -33.53 -13.77
C GLY A 56 -3.90 -32.07 -13.91
N ALA A 57 -4.27 -31.38 -14.99
CA ALA A 57 -3.91 -29.98 -15.18
C ALA A 57 -4.74 -29.07 -14.26
N VAL A 58 -4.06 -28.14 -13.60
CA VAL A 58 -4.67 -27.06 -12.84
C VAL A 58 -5.12 -25.97 -13.82
N TYR A 59 -6.42 -25.70 -13.89
CA TYR A 59 -7.00 -24.65 -14.72
C TYR A 59 -7.59 -23.55 -13.87
N VAL A 60 -7.12 -22.32 -14.06
CA VAL A 60 -7.62 -21.12 -13.39
C VAL A 60 -8.13 -20.14 -14.45
N ASP A 61 -9.44 -19.90 -14.46
CA ASP A 61 -10.05 -18.85 -15.27
C ASP A 61 -9.90 -17.51 -14.56
N CYS A 62 -9.10 -16.60 -15.13
CA CYS A 62 -8.81 -15.31 -14.51
C CYS A 62 -9.94 -14.28 -14.69
N THR A 63 -10.97 -14.58 -15.48
CA THR A 63 -12.03 -13.62 -15.82
C THR A 63 -12.70 -13.05 -14.56
N GLY A 64 -12.65 -11.73 -14.39
CA GLY A 64 -13.32 -11.05 -13.27
C GLY A 64 -12.63 -11.22 -11.91
N LYS A 65 -11.47 -11.88 -11.86
CA LYS A 65 -10.73 -12.16 -10.62
C LYS A 65 -9.57 -11.21 -10.45
N SER A 66 -9.32 -10.80 -9.21
CA SER A 66 -8.07 -10.11 -8.87
C SER A 66 -6.89 -11.09 -8.92
N ALA A 67 -5.67 -10.60 -9.08
CA ALA A 67 -4.46 -11.40 -9.00
C ALA A 67 -4.36 -12.14 -7.66
N GLU A 68 -4.85 -11.53 -6.57
CA GLU A 68 -4.92 -12.17 -5.26
C GLU A 68 -5.88 -13.37 -5.27
N ASP A 69 -7.04 -13.25 -5.93
CA ASP A 69 -7.99 -14.35 -6.11
C ASP A 69 -7.38 -15.46 -6.99
N VAL A 70 -6.71 -15.09 -8.09
CA VAL A 70 -6.00 -16.03 -8.98
C VAL A 70 -4.89 -16.78 -8.24
N ALA A 71 -4.10 -16.09 -7.41
CA ALA A 71 -3.06 -16.71 -6.59
C ALA A 71 -3.64 -17.72 -5.59
N ARG A 72 -4.73 -17.37 -4.90
CA ARG A 72 -5.42 -18.27 -3.97
C ARG A 72 -5.99 -19.49 -4.67
N GLU A 73 -6.64 -19.30 -5.81
CA GLU A 73 -7.25 -20.39 -6.58
C GLU A 73 -6.19 -21.32 -7.16
N ALA A 74 -5.11 -20.78 -7.70
CA ALA A 74 -3.97 -21.57 -8.17
C ALA A 74 -3.37 -22.40 -7.02
N ALA A 75 -3.16 -21.80 -5.85
CA ALA A 75 -2.64 -22.52 -4.68
C ALA A 75 -3.60 -23.62 -4.21
N ALA A 76 -4.90 -23.31 -4.10
CA ALA A 76 -5.93 -24.27 -3.69
C ALA A 76 -6.02 -25.44 -4.68
N ALA A 77 -5.98 -25.17 -5.98
CA ALA A 77 -6.01 -26.20 -7.02
C ALA A 77 -4.74 -27.06 -7.05
N LEU A 78 -3.60 -26.52 -6.59
CA LEU A 78 -2.36 -27.27 -6.35
C LEU A 78 -2.35 -28.02 -5.01
N GLY A 79 -3.43 -27.96 -4.22
CA GLY A 79 -3.53 -28.61 -2.92
C GLY A 79 -2.74 -27.92 -1.80
N ILE A 80 -2.27 -26.69 -2.02
CA ILE A 80 -1.47 -25.91 -1.07
C ILE A 80 -2.35 -24.88 -0.38
N ARG A 81 -2.42 -24.96 0.96
CA ARG A 81 -3.18 -24.00 1.75
C ARG A 81 -2.41 -22.68 1.90
N ALA A 82 -2.64 -21.76 0.97
CA ALA A 82 -1.89 -20.51 0.88
C ALA A 82 -1.99 -19.59 2.11
N THR A 83 -3.07 -19.70 2.89
CA THR A 83 -3.39 -18.78 4.00
C THR A 83 -3.02 -19.30 5.38
N ASP A 84 -2.28 -20.41 5.47
CA ASP A 84 -1.98 -21.06 6.75
C ASP A 84 -0.90 -20.34 7.57
N SER A 85 -0.17 -19.38 6.98
CA SER A 85 0.91 -18.68 7.68
C SER A 85 1.11 -17.21 7.26
N PHE A 86 1.35 -16.33 8.22
CA PHE A 86 1.73 -14.93 8.00
C PHE A 86 3.10 -14.75 7.30
N LYS A 87 4.01 -15.73 7.39
CA LYS A 87 5.35 -15.61 6.76
C LYS A 87 5.41 -15.95 5.28
N GLY A 88 4.43 -16.68 4.71
CA GLY A 88 4.51 -17.18 3.33
C GLY A 88 3.78 -16.32 2.28
N ASN A 89 4.49 -15.68 1.35
CA ASN A 89 3.85 -15.04 0.18
C ASN A 89 3.54 -16.07 -0.92
N PHE A 90 3.00 -15.65 -2.06
CA PHE A 90 2.73 -16.58 -3.16
C PHE A 90 4.00 -17.30 -3.66
N ALA A 91 5.16 -16.65 -3.69
CA ALA A 91 6.44 -17.31 -4.00
C ALA A 91 6.76 -18.47 -3.04
N THR A 92 6.43 -18.32 -1.75
CA THR A 92 6.58 -19.38 -0.75
C THR A 92 5.60 -20.54 -0.97
N VAL A 93 4.40 -20.25 -1.49
CA VAL A 93 3.43 -21.28 -1.92
C VAL A 93 4.01 -22.05 -3.11
N VAL A 94 4.52 -21.36 -4.12
CA VAL A 94 5.14 -22.00 -5.30
C VAL A 94 6.31 -22.91 -4.90
N GLY A 95 7.15 -22.48 -3.94
CA GLY A 95 8.25 -23.31 -3.43
C GLY A 95 7.82 -24.59 -2.71
N GLN A 96 6.54 -24.74 -2.36
CA GLN A 96 5.96 -25.94 -1.75
C GLN A 96 5.43 -26.94 -2.78
N ILE A 97 5.37 -26.57 -4.07
CA ILE A 97 5.00 -27.52 -5.13
C ILE A 97 6.03 -28.65 -5.15
N THR A 98 5.56 -29.89 -5.06
CA THR A 98 6.40 -31.10 -5.06
C THR A 98 6.24 -31.96 -6.30
N ASP A 99 5.11 -31.83 -6.98
CA ASP A 99 4.79 -32.62 -8.17
C ASP A 99 5.20 -31.88 -9.44
N ASP A 100 5.01 -32.52 -10.60
CA ASP A 100 5.24 -31.94 -11.93
C ASP A 100 3.91 -31.48 -12.57
N PRO A 101 3.20 -30.45 -12.05
CA PRO A 101 1.88 -30.10 -12.54
C PRO A 101 1.93 -29.38 -13.89
N VAL A 102 0.84 -29.50 -14.63
CA VAL A 102 0.50 -28.59 -15.73
C VAL A 102 -0.43 -27.53 -15.17
N VAL A 103 0.00 -26.26 -15.19
CA VAL A 103 -0.78 -25.12 -14.72
C VAL A 103 -1.21 -24.28 -15.90
N ILE A 104 -2.48 -23.90 -15.94
CA ILE A 104 -3.10 -23.16 -17.03
C ILE A 104 -3.78 -21.92 -16.45
N LEU A 105 -3.32 -20.74 -16.86
CA LEU A 105 -3.95 -19.46 -16.56
C LEU A 105 -4.67 -18.96 -17.81
N ALA A 106 -5.99 -19.08 -17.83
CA ALA A 106 -6.83 -18.69 -18.96
C ALA A 106 -7.44 -17.29 -18.75
N ASN A 107 -7.77 -16.60 -19.84
CA ASN A 107 -8.41 -15.28 -19.81
C ASN A 107 -7.69 -14.22 -18.94
N THR A 108 -6.35 -14.24 -18.88
CA THR A 108 -5.59 -13.30 -18.00
C THR A 108 -5.83 -11.85 -18.38
N GLN A 109 -6.05 -11.57 -19.66
CA GLN A 109 -6.41 -10.27 -20.19
C GLN A 109 -7.77 -9.77 -19.69
N TRP A 110 -8.62 -10.64 -19.15
CA TRP A 110 -9.93 -10.30 -18.57
C TRP A 110 -9.94 -10.38 -17.03
N ALA A 111 -8.76 -10.45 -16.40
CA ALA A 111 -8.63 -10.31 -14.96
C ALA A 111 -9.12 -8.94 -14.49
N GLY A 112 -9.61 -8.90 -13.25
CA GLY A 112 -10.20 -7.74 -12.62
C GLY A 112 -11.69 -7.54 -12.91
N ARG A 113 -12.36 -6.91 -11.95
CA ARG A 113 -13.79 -6.57 -11.95
C ARG A 113 -14.06 -5.27 -12.70
N LEU A 114 -13.10 -4.34 -12.66
CA LEU A 114 -13.18 -3.03 -13.29
C LEU A 114 -12.59 -3.03 -14.69
N ARG A 115 -13.04 -2.14 -15.58
CA ARG A 115 -12.43 -1.95 -16.90
C ARG A 115 -11.10 -1.19 -16.85
N THR A 116 -10.96 -0.25 -15.92
CA THR A 116 -9.69 0.50 -15.68
C THR A 116 -8.69 -0.27 -14.81
N THR A 117 -8.89 -1.57 -14.62
CA THR A 117 -8.08 -2.41 -13.74
C THR A 117 -6.64 -2.64 -14.22
N ARG A 118 -5.74 -2.98 -13.28
CA ARG A 118 -4.36 -3.45 -13.53
C ARG A 118 -4.17 -4.94 -13.22
N GLU A 119 -5.25 -5.63 -12.89
CA GLU A 119 -5.17 -7.06 -12.52
C GLU A 119 -4.58 -7.95 -13.63
N PRO A 120 -4.79 -7.71 -14.94
CA PRO A 120 -4.08 -8.46 -15.98
C PRO A 120 -2.56 -8.37 -15.84
N GLU A 121 -2.01 -7.17 -15.64
CA GLU A 121 -0.58 -7.00 -15.39
C GLU A 121 -0.11 -7.66 -14.10
N ARG A 122 -0.91 -7.57 -13.04
CA ARG A 122 -0.54 -8.16 -11.75
C ARG A 122 -0.56 -9.69 -11.78
N VAL A 123 -1.52 -10.30 -12.50
CA VAL A 123 -1.54 -11.75 -12.73
C VAL A 123 -0.25 -12.17 -13.45
N LEU A 124 0.13 -11.48 -14.52
CA LEU A 124 1.33 -11.84 -15.27
C LEU A 124 2.62 -11.56 -14.48
N GLY A 125 2.74 -10.36 -13.90
CA GLY A 125 3.94 -9.87 -13.22
C GLY A 125 4.16 -10.43 -11.82
N GLN A 126 3.13 -10.95 -11.14
CA GLN A 126 3.26 -11.50 -9.79
C GLN A 126 2.90 -12.98 -9.69
N VAL A 127 1.80 -13.43 -10.32
CA VAL A 127 1.36 -14.83 -10.22
C VAL A 127 2.12 -15.73 -11.19
N ALA A 128 2.06 -15.43 -12.48
CA ALA A 128 2.77 -16.22 -13.49
C ALA A 128 4.30 -16.14 -13.28
N HIS A 129 4.81 -14.94 -13.00
CA HIS A 129 6.22 -14.75 -12.67
C HIS A 129 6.68 -15.57 -11.46
N ALA A 130 5.91 -15.59 -10.36
CA ALA A 130 6.27 -16.40 -9.21
C ALA A 130 6.29 -17.90 -9.51
N LEU A 131 5.34 -18.41 -10.31
CA LEU A 131 5.34 -19.80 -10.79
C LEU A 131 6.60 -20.10 -11.60
N ILE A 132 7.01 -19.17 -12.47
CA ILE A 132 8.20 -19.29 -13.31
C ILE A 132 9.48 -19.29 -12.47
N GLU A 133 9.64 -18.38 -11.52
CA GLU A 133 10.92 -18.17 -10.83
C GLU A 133 11.12 -19.00 -9.56
N HIS A 134 10.06 -19.28 -8.82
CA HIS A 134 10.17 -19.80 -7.45
C HIS A 134 9.82 -21.29 -7.30
N HIS A 135 9.56 -22.00 -8.40
CA HIS A 135 9.40 -23.45 -8.36
C HIS A 135 10.74 -24.14 -8.02
N ARG A 136 10.68 -25.32 -7.40
CA ARG A 136 11.91 -26.04 -7.01
C ARG A 136 12.71 -26.45 -8.24
N ARG A 137 14.04 -26.27 -8.18
CA ARG A 137 14.96 -26.74 -9.21
C ARG A 137 14.77 -28.25 -9.45
N GLY A 138 14.64 -28.63 -10.72
CA GLY A 138 14.48 -30.04 -11.13
C GLY A 138 13.04 -30.51 -11.28
N LEU A 139 12.04 -29.72 -10.88
CA LEU A 139 10.64 -29.97 -11.21
C LEU A 139 10.40 -29.75 -12.71
N ARG A 140 9.53 -30.57 -13.29
CA ARG A 140 9.08 -30.48 -14.68
C ARG A 140 7.70 -29.84 -14.79
N MET A 141 7.48 -28.80 -13.99
CA MET A 141 6.25 -28.01 -14.06
C MET A 141 6.10 -27.39 -15.46
N ARG A 142 4.87 -27.41 -15.99
CA ARG A 142 4.51 -26.79 -17.27
C ARG A 142 3.48 -25.70 -17.03
N LEU A 143 3.77 -24.48 -17.46
CA LEU A 143 2.85 -23.34 -17.34
C LEU A 143 2.36 -22.89 -18.72
N LEU A 144 1.04 -22.86 -18.94
CA LEU A 144 0.42 -22.24 -20.11
C LEU A 144 -0.35 -21.00 -19.67
N VAL A 145 -0.10 -19.86 -20.33
CA VAL A 145 -0.73 -18.60 -19.97
C VAL A 145 -1.37 -17.98 -21.21
N GLU A 146 -2.68 -17.79 -21.17
CA GLU A 146 -3.40 -17.01 -22.18
C GLU A 146 -3.01 -15.54 -22.06
N VAL A 147 -2.56 -14.91 -23.15
CA VAL A 147 -2.16 -13.49 -23.17
C VAL A 147 -2.66 -12.81 -24.43
N ASP A 148 -2.88 -11.50 -24.37
CA ASP A 148 -3.23 -10.70 -25.54
C ASP A 148 -2.02 -10.44 -26.45
N ASP A 149 -2.22 -10.53 -27.76
CA ASP A 149 -1.19 -10.46 -28.82
C ASP A 149 -0.59 -9.05 -29.04
N GLY A 150 -0.59 -8.18 -28.02
CA GLY A 150 0.02 -6.86 -28.12
C GLY A 150 1.51 -6.96 -28.47
N PRO A 151 1.97 -6.45 -29.64
CA PRO A 151 3.29 -6.76 -30.20
C PRO A 151 4.48 -6.22 -29.37
N GLY A 152 4.25 -5.34 -28.40
CA GLY A 152 5.32 -4.78 -27.57
C GLY A 152 5.70 -5.61 -26.34
N ARG A 153 4.77 -6.37 -25.76
CA ARG A 153 4.98 -7.05 -24.46
C ARG A 153 5.52 -8.46 -24.59
N VAL A 154 5.08 -9.20 -25.59
CA VAL A 154 5.46 -10.62 -25.75
C VAL A 154 6.93 -10.79 -26.14
N ALA A 155 7.54 -9.78 -26.78
CA ALA A 155 8.96 -9.79 -27.14
C ALA A 155 9.91 -9.70 -25.93
N GLU A 156 9.45 -9.08 -24.83
CA GLU A 156 10.19 -8.99 -23.56
C GLU A 156 10.02 -10.25 -22.70
N TRP A 157 8.96 -11.02 -22.97
CA TRP A 157 8.62 -12.21 -22.20
C TRP A 157 9.41 -13.39 -22.73
N HIS A 158 10.58 -13.65 -22.14
CA HIS A 158 11.32 -14.90 -22.32
C HIS A 158 10.36 -16.11 -22.28
N GLY A 159 10.66 -17.19 -23.02
CA GLY A 159 9.81 -18.40 -23.06
C GLY A 159 9.34 -18.77 -24.47
N ARG A 160 8.43 -19.74 -24.57
CA ARG A 160 7.80 -20.11 -25.85
C ARG A 160 6.53 -19.29 -26.08
N GLN A 161 6.29 -18.95 -27.34
CA GLN A 161 5.06 -18.29 -27.77
C GLN A 161 4.33 -19.16 -28.80
N LEU A 162 3.00 -19.18 -28.70
CA LEU A 162 2.11 -19.83 -29.64
C LEU A 162 0.93 -18.90 -29.92
N THR A 163 0.90 -18.29 -31.10
CA THR A 163 -0.15 -17.35 -31.50
C THR A 163 -1.16 -18.05 -32.42
N LEU A 164 -2.44 -17.99 -32.07
CA LEU A 164 -3.54 -18.58 -32.85
C LEU A 164 -4.00 -17.64 -33.96
N GLU A 165 -4.24 -18.21 -35.15
CA GLU A 165 -4.93 -17.56 -36.26
C GLU A 165 -6.42 -17.35 -35.96
N GLY A 166 -7.03 -16.39 -36.66
CA GLY A 166 -8.43 -16.04 -36.52
C GLY A 166 -8.69 -15.09 -35.35
N GLY A 167 -9.97 -14.82 -35.12
CA GLY A 167 -10.41 -13.87 -34.11
C GLY A 167 -11.65 -13.11 -34.52
N PHE A 168 -12.26 -12.48 -33.53
CA PHE A 168 -13.17 -11.37 -33.69
C PHE A 168 -12.51 -10.33 -34.60
N GLU A 169 -13.07 -10.15 -35.80
CA GLU A 169 -12.90 -8.91 -36.50
C GLU A 169 -13.81 -7.90 -35.80
N PRO A 170 -13.30 -6.75 -35.34
CA PRO A 170 -14.18 -5.66 -34.96
C PRO A 170 -15.16 -5.46 -36.12
N GLY A 171 -16.46 -5.42 -35.80
CA GLY A 171 -17.50 -5.12 -36.78
C GLY A 171 -17.18 -3.85 -37.58
N PRO A 172 -18.01 -3.50 -38.59
CA PRO A 172 -17.72 -2.38 -39.49
C PRO A 172 -17.23 -1.16 -38.72
N ALA A 173 -16.24 -0.46 -39.30
CA ALA A 173 -15.50 0.64 -38.69
C ALA A 173 -16.38 1.45 -37.74
N ALA A 174 -15.88 1.68 -36.53
CA ALA A 174 -16.62 2.43 -35.53
C ALA A 174 -17.22 3.68 -36.19
N PRO A 175 -18.54 3.90 -36.07
CA PRO A 175 -19.22 5.04 -36.65
C PRO A 175 -18.43 6.31 -36.36
N SER A 176 -18.37 7.20 -37.34
CA SER A 176 -17.64 8.46 -37.22
C SER A 176 -18.00 9.15 -35.90
N PRO A 177 -17.11 9.86 -35.20
CA PRO A 177 -17.52 10.75 -34.11
C PRO A 177 -18.61 11.76 -34.54
N ASP A 178 -18.74 12.02 -35.85
CA ASP A 178 -19.80 12.83 -36.45
C ASP A 178 -21.09 12.06 -36.79
N ASP A 179 -21.15 10.73 -36.59
CA ASP A 179 -22.38 9.97 -36.76
C ASP A 179 -23.35 10.30 -35.61
N GLU A 180 -24.38 11.08 -35.91
CA GLU A 180 -25.49 11.44 -35.00
C GLU A 180 -26.37 10.24 -34.60
N ALA A 181 -26.03 9.02 -35.02
CA ALA A 181 -26.81 7.83 -34.72
C ALA A 181 -26.78 7.50 -33.21
N PRO A 182 -27.94 7.16 -32.61
CA PRO A 182 -28.06 6.94 -31.17
C PRO A 182 -27.32 5.69 -30.67
N LEU A 183 -27.30 4.60 -31.44
CA LEU A 183 -26.67 3.34 -31.05
C LEU A 183 -25.14 3.46 -30.87
N PRO A 184 -24.37 4.03 -31.81
CA PRO A 184 -22.94 4.33 -31.65
C PRO A 184 -22.58 5.06 -30.36
N SER A 185 -23.30 6.14 -30.06
CA SER A 185 -23.08 6.96 -28.87
C SER A 185 -23.37 6.17 -27.60
N ALA A 186 -24.47 5.41 -27.59
CA ALA A 186 -24.85 4.55 -26.48
C ALA A 186 -23.80 3.45 -26.23
N LEU A 187 -23.26 2.82 -27.28
CA LEU A 187 -22.20 1.81 -27.14
C LEU A 187 -20.89 2.42 -26.61
N ARG A 188 -20.51 3.63 -27.05
CA ARG A 188 -19.35 4.34 -26.49
C ARG A 188 -19.55 4.67 -25.01
N ALA A 189 -20.74 5.13 -24.62
CA ALA A 189 -21.10 5.36 -23.22
C ALA A 189 -21.02 4.08 -22.38
N LEU A 190 -21.57 2.96 -22.89
CA LEU A 190 -21.51 1.68 -22.21
C LEU A 190 -20.07 1.19 -22.05
N ALA A 191 -19.19 1.45 -23.02
CA ALA A 191 -17.77 1.11 -22.96
C ALA A 191 -17.05 1.87 -21.83
N LEU A 192 -17.49 3.09 -21.50
CA LEU A 192 -16.96 3.86 -20.36
C LEU A 192 -17.45 3.38 -19.00
N ALA A 193 -18.46 2.52 -18.93
CA ALA A 193 -18.86 1.93 -17.66
C ALA A 193 -17.69 1.16 -17.04
N GLU A 194 -17.46 1.27 -15.73
CA GLU A 194 -16.34 0.58 -15.07
C GLU A 194 -16.69 -0.85 -14.68
N HIS A 195 -17.93 -1.11 -14.29
CA HIS A 195 -18.43 -2.47 -14.13
C HIS A 195 -19.06 -2.99 -15.44
N ARG A 196 -18.90 -4.28 -15.71
CA ARG A 196 -19.34 -4.92 -16.98
C ARG A 196 -20.85 -4.91 -17.17
N PHE A 197 -21.57 -5.01 -16.06
CA PHE A 197 -23.03 -4.98 -16.00
C PHE A 197 -23.49 -3.63 -15.49
N VAL A 198 -24.39 -2.99 -16.25
CA VAL A 198 -24.78 -1.59 -16.07
C VAL A 198 -26.30 -1.47 -16.04
N PRO A 199 -26.91 -0.93 -14.96
CA PRO A 199 -28.33 -0.59 -14.97
C PRO A 199 -28.66 0.46 -16.03
N LEU A 200 -29.88 0.44 -16.58
CA LEU A 200 -30.31 1.42 -17.60
C LEU A 200 -30.20 2.87 -17.14
N SER A 201 -30.55 3.14 -15.88
CA SER A 201 -30.41 4.46 -15.27
C SER A 201 -28.97 4.97 -15.29
N ILE A 202 -28.01 4.08 -15.02
CA ILE A 202 -26.58 4.40 -15.09
C ILE A 202 -26.10 4.54 -16.53
N TRP A 203 -26.63 3.74 -17.46
CA TRP A 203 -26.31 3.89 -18.88
C TRP A 203 -26.77 5.26 -19.43
N SER A 204 -27.93 5.74 -18.99
CA SER A 204 -28.40 7.11 -19.27
C SER A 204 -27.43 8.18 -18.73
N VAL A 205 -26.95 8.03 -17.50
CA VAL A 205 -25.94 8.93 -16.91
C VAL A 205 -24.63 8.90 -17.71
N LEU A 206 -24.17 7.72 -18.15
CA LEU A 206 -22.99 7.56 -18.98
C LEU A 206 -23.15 8.26 -20.35
N CYS A 207 -24.32 8.15 -20.98
CA CYS A 207 -24.62 8.84 -22.24
C CYS A 207 -24.60 10.37 -22.04
N SER A 208 -25.23 10.85 -20.97
CA SER A 208 -25.27 12.28 -20.62
C SER A 208 -23.86 12.83 -20.35
N ALA A 209 -22.99 12.05 -19.70
CA ALA A 209 -21.59 12.42 -19.47
C ALA A 209 -20.74 12.52 -20.76
N LEU A 210 -21.18 11.89 -21.84
CA LEU A 210 -20.63 12.06 -23.20
C LEU A 210 -21.32 13.16 -24.01
N GLY A 211 -22.21 13.95 -23.39
CA GLY A 211 -22.95 15.03 -24.05
C GLY A 211 -24.13 14.55 -24.89
N ARG A 212 -24.61 13.32 -24.68
CA ARG A 212 -25.78 12.76 -25.37
C ARG A 212 -26.84 12.33 -24.36
N ASP A 213 -27.79 13.21 -24.08
CA ASP A 213 -28.88 12.88 -23.17
C ASP A 213 -29.80 11.83 -23.80
N MET A 214 -29.83 10.63 -23.20
CA MET A 214 -30.66 9.51 -23.64
C MET A 214 -31.46 9.00 -22.46
N SER A 215 -32.78 9.11 -22.54
CA SER A 215 -33.68 8.57 -21.52
C SER A 215 -33.63 7.04 -21.46
N GLU A 216 -34.01 6.47 -20.32
CA GLU A 216 -34.10 5.01 -20.15
C GLU A 216 -35.05 4.36 -21.18
N VAL A 217 -36.13 5.04 -21.57
CA VAL A 217 -37.06 4.55 -22.61
C VAL A 217 -36.38 4.46 -23.97
N GLN A 218 -35.51 5.41 -24.32
CA GLN A 218 -34.76 5.38 -25.58
C GLN A 218 -33.71 4.26 -25.56
N LEU A 219 -33.05 4.04 -24.43
CA LEU A 219 -32.08 2.95 -24.26
C LEU A 219 -32.76 1.59 -24.29
N GLU A 220 -33.95 1.46 -23.69
CA GLU A 220 -34.76 0.25 -23.76
C GLU A 220 -35.17 -0.05 -25.20
N SER A 221 -35.61 0.96 -25.96
CA SER A 221 -35.94 0.79 -27.39
C SER A 221 -34.74 0.36 -28.23
N LEU A 222 -33.50 0.71 -27.83
CA LEU A 222 -32.30 0.24 -28.51
C LEU A 222 -32.04 -1.24 -28.22
N LEU A 223 -32.41 -1.77 -27.05
CA LEU A 223 -32.22 -3.19 -26.73
C LEU A 223 -33.08 -4.10 -27.62
N ASP A 224 -34.20 -3.59 -28.14
CA ASP A 224 -35.08 -4.30 -29.07
C ASP A 224 -34.60 -4.21 -30.53
N ASP A 225 -33.60 -3.38 -30.83
CA ASP A 225 -33.01 -3.26 -32.17
C ASP A 225 -32.07 -4.44 -32.46
N THR A 226 -32.36 -5.17 -33.53
CA THR A 226 -31.51 -6.25 -34.05
C THR A 226 -30.02 -5.86 -34.17
N ALA A 227 -29.71 -4.63 -34.59
CA ALA A 227 -28.33 -4.16 -34.71
C ALA A 227 -27.65 -4.03 -33.34
N ALA A 228 -28.38 -3.60 -32.30
CA ALA A 228 -27.85 -3.52 -30.95
C ALA A 228 -27.68 -4.90 -30.33
N THR A 229 -28.61 -5.83 -30.58
CA THR A 229 -28.53 -7.19 -30.05
C THR A 229 -27.28 -7.94 -30.52
N GLU A 230 -26.61 -7.55 -31.60
CA GLU A 230 -25.32 -8.11 -31.99
C GLU A 230 -24.17 -7.74 -31.03
N TRP A 231 -24.29 -6.61 -30.33
CA TRP A 231 -23.23 -6.06 -29.46
C TRP A 231 -23.49 -6.27 -27.98
N ILE A 232 -24.74 -6.10 -27.56
CA ILE A 232 -25.13 -6.08 -26.15
C ILE A 232 -26.16 -7.16 -25.86
N HIS A 233 -26.23 -7.56 -24.60
CA HIS A 233 -27.29 -8.42 -24.11
C HIS A 233 -27.84 -7.90 -22.80
N ARG A 234 -29.13 -8.17 -22.59
CA ARG A 234 -29.84 -7.86 -21.37
C ARG A 234 -29.74 -9.05 -20.41
N THR A 235 -29.46 -8.73 -19.16
CA THR A 235 -29.57 -9.65 -18.03
C THR A 235 -30.40 -9.00 -16.94
N GLU A 236 -30.74 -9.74 -15.90
CA GLU A 236 -31.34 -9.19 -14.69
C GLU A 236 -30.34 -9.33 -13.55
N ASP A 237 -30.29 -8.36 -12.64
CA ASP A 237 -29.72 -8.66 -11.33
C ASP A 237 -30.64 -9.65 -10.60
N GLY A 238 -30.12 -10.39 -9.62
CA GLY A 238 -30.94 -11.34 -8.85
C GLY A 238 -32.14 -10.74 -8.11
N THR A 239 -32.37 -9.43 -8.23
CA THR A 239 -33.50 -8.67 -7.66
C THR A 239 -34.51 -8.20 -8.72
N GLY A 240 -34.27 -8.50 -10.01
CA GLY A 240 -35.15 -8.16 -11.13
C GLY A 240 -34.84 -6.83 -11.82
N THR A 241 -33.76 -6.12 -11.45
CA THR A 241 -33.34 -4.90 -12.14
C THR A 241 -32.69 -5.26 -13.47
N PRO A 242 -33.11 -4.65 -14.61
CA PRO A 242 -32.48 -4.92 -15.89
C PRO A 242 -31.06 -4.34 -15.95
N LEU A 243 -30.12 -5.19 -16.35
CA LEU A 243 -28.72 -4.89 -16.56
C LEU A 243 -28.37 -5.07 -18.04
N VAL A 244 -27.48 -4.20 -18.54
CA VAL A 244 -26.94 -4.26 -19.89
C VAL A 244 -25.45 -4.52 -19.82
N SER A 245 -24.94 -5.37 -20.72
CA SER A 245 -23.51 -5.60 -20.88
C SER A 245 -23.16 -5.97 -22.34
N PHE A 246 -21.89 -5.84 -22.71
CA PHE A 246 -21.42 -6.32 -24.00
C PHE A 246 -21.45 -7.85 -24.05
N LYS A 247 -21.83 -8.41 -25.20
CA LYS A 247 -21.69 -9.86 -25.47
C LYS A 247 -20.23 -10.30 -25.45
N GLN A 248 -19.34 -9.43 -25.93
CA GLN A 248 -17.90 -9.67 -25.95
C GLN A 248 -17.17 -8.46 -25.37
N GLU A 249 -16.41 -8.67 -24.30
CA GLU A 249 -15.73 -7.58 -23.62
C GLU A 249 -14.57 -6.97 -24.45
N ALA A 250 -14.14 -7.68 -25.49
CA ALA A 250 -13.25 -7.13 -26.51
C ALA A 250 -13.84 -5.93 -27.27
N ALA A 251 -15.16 -5.91 -27.47
CA ALA A 251 -15.84 -4.76 -28.07
C ALA A 251 -15.74 -3.52 -27.16
N ALA A 252 -16.02 -3.67 -25.86
CA ALA A 252 -15.88 -2.60 -24.88
C ALA A 252 -14.45 -2.05 -24.84
N ARG A 253 -13.45 -2.95 -24.74
CA ARG A 253 -12.02 -2.57 -24.77
C ARG A 253 -11.65 -1.82 -26.05
N HIS A 254 -12.10 -2.31 -27.20
CA HIS A 254 -11.81 -1.67 -28.49
C HIS A 254 -12.39 -0.27 -28.55
N LEU A 255 -13.67 -0.08 -28.18
CA LEU A 255 -14.32 1.22 -28.16
C LEU A 255 -13.65 2.19 -27.18
N ARG A 256 -13.27 1.73 -25.98
CA ARG A 256 -12.49 2.56 -25.02
C ARG A 256 -11.15 2.99 -25.60
N GLY A 257 -10.44 2.08 -26.28
CA GLY A 257 -9.13 2.35 -26.87
C GLY A 257 -9.13 3.35 -28.03
N GLN A 258 -10.30 3.61 -28.64
CA GLN A 258 -10.46 4.64 -29.66
C GLN A 258 -10.65 6.04 -29.07
N MET A 259 -10.97 6.15 -27.78
CA MET A 259 -11.29 7.42 -27.16
C MET A 259 -10.03 8.09 -26.59
N PRO A 260 -9.81 9.40 -26.82
CA PRO A 260 -8.71 10.13 -26.22
C PRO A 260 -8.75 10.06 -24.68
N ALA A 261 -7.59 9.87 -24.05
CA ALA A 261 -7.50 9.70 -22.60
C ALA A 261 -8.08 10.89 -21.80
N ASP A 262 -7.86 12.12 -22.27
CA ASP A 262 -8.38 13.33 -21.63
C ASP A 262 -9.90 13.48 -21.78
N GLU A 263 -10.47 12.98 -22.87
CA GLU A 263 -11.92 12.90 -23.05
C GLU A 263 -12.52 11.87 -22.10
N ALA A 264 -11.92 10.66 -22.03
CA ALA A 264 -12.35 9.62 -21.09
C ALA A 264 -12.34 10.10 -19.65
N ARG A 265 -11.25 10.75 -19.23
CA ARG A 265 -11.11 11.32 -17.89
C ARG A 265 -12.21 12.34 -17.58
N ARG A 266 -12.51 13.25 -18.51
CA ARG A 266 -13.56 14.27 -18.33
C ARG A 266 -14.95 13.66 -18.21
N CYS A 267 -15.25 12.58 -18.93
CA CYS A 267 -16.53 11.88 -18.81
C CYS A 267 -16.71 11.18 -17.46
N HIS A 268 -15.63 10.72 -16.84
CA HIS A 268 -15.72 10.03 -15.54
C HIS A 268 -16.04 10.95 -14.36
N ALA A 269 -15.55 12.20 -14.35
CA ALA A 269 -15.78 13.14 -13.25
C ALA A 269 -17.27 13.40 -12.89
N PRO A 270 -18.20 13.68 -13.83
CA PRO A 270 -19.61 13.85 -13.49
C PRO A 270 -20.25 12.54 -13.01
N ILE A 271 -19.77 11.37 -13.47
CA ILE A 271 -20.26 10.07 -13.02
C ILE A 271 -19.86 9.82 -11.57
N VAL A 272 -18.63 10.15 -11.18
CA VAL A 272 -18.19 10.09 -9.77
C VAL A 272 -19.13 10.92 -8.89
N THR A 273 -19.46 12.14 -9.33
CA THR A 273 -20.38 13.01 -8.59
C THR A 273 -21.77 12.38 -8.45
N ALA A 274 -22.34 11.83 -9.53
CA ALA A 274 -23.66 11.19 -9.52
C ALA A 274 -23.70 9.92 -8.65
N LEU A 275 -22.64 9.11 -8.67
CA LEU A 275 -22.54 7.86 -7.90
C LEU A 275 -22.21 8.08 -6.42
N SER A 276 -21.64 9.24 -6.07
CA SER A 276 -21.35 9.62 -4.68
C SER A 276 -22.57 10.18 -3.94
N ASP A 277 -23.71 10.35 -4.60
CA ASP A 277 -24.95 10.80 -3.96
C ASP A 277 -25.43 9.80 -2.88
N VAL A 278 -25.85 10.34 -1.74
CA VAL A 278 -26.33 9.57 -0.57
C VAL A 278 -27.79 9.15 -0.77
N ASP A 279 -28.58 9.95 -1.49
CA ASP A 279 -30.01 9.71 -1.76
C ASP A 279 -30.24 8.91 -3.05
N ALA A 280 -29.19 8.25 -3.54
CA ALA A 280 -29.21 7.49 -4.78
C ALA A 280 -30.18 6.30 -4.73
N SER A 281 -30.76 5.97 -5.90
CA SER A 281 -31.63 4.80 -6.07
C SER A 281 -30.88 3.49 -5.81
N ASP A 282 -31.62 2.40 -5.55
CA ASP A 282 -31.01 1.09 -5.25
C ASP A 282 -30.10 0.59 -6.39
N ALA A 283 -30.50 0.77 -7.66
CA ALA A 283 -29.68 0.44 -8.82
C ALA A 283 -28.38 1.26 -8.87
N THR A 284 -28.45 2.55 -8.49
CA THR A 284 -27.28 3.43 -8.42
C THR A 284 -26.35 3.01 -7.29
N ARG A 285 -26.90 2.67 -6.12
CA ARG A 285 -26.12 2.15 -4.98
C ARG A 285 -25.43 0.83 -5.31
N TRP A 286 -26.15 -0.09 -5.96
CA TRP A 286 -25.60 -1.36 -6.44
C TRP A 286 -24.43 -1.15 -7.40
N TYR A 287 -24.55 -0.20 -8.33
CA TYR A 287 -23.49 0.12 -9.27
C TYR A 287 -22.32 0.83 -8.60
N ALA A 288 -22.59 1.80 -7.71
CA ALA A 288 -21.56 2.54 -6.98
C ALA A 288 -20.67 1.60 -6.15
N GLU A 289 -21.26 0.61 -5.45
CA GLU A 289 -20.51 -0.44 -4.73
C GLU A 289 -19.47 -1.14 -5.62
N ARG A 290 -19.79 -1.33 -6.90
CA ARG A 290 -19.01 -2.13 -7.86
C ARG A 290 -18.14 -1.31 -8.80
N ALA A 291 -18.38 -0.01 -8.96
CA ALA A 291 -17.79 0.79 -10.03
C ALA A 291 -17.28 2.17 -9.61
N LEU A 292 -17.75 2.75 -8.51
CA LEU A 292 -17.41 4.13 -8.12
C LEU A 292 -15.89 4.32 -7.99
N ALA A 293 -15.20 3.37 -7.36
CA ALA A 293 -13.74 3.42 -7.24
C ALA A 293 -13.03 3.41 -8.60
N GLY A 294 -13.51 2.61 -9.55
CA GLY A 294 -12.97 2.60 -10.92
C GLY A 294 -13.18 3.93 -11.62
N HIS A 295 -14.35 4.55 -11.44
CA HIS A 295 -14.65 5.85 -12.04
C HIS A 295 -13.77 6.94 -11.42
N ALA A 296 -13.56 6.92 -10.11
CA ALA A 296 -12.68 7.85 -9.42
C ALA A 296 -11.22 7.70 -9.87
N ALA A 297 -10.73 6.46 -10.04
CA ALA A 297 -9.41 6.20 -10.59
C ALA A 297 -9.28 6.74 -12.04
N ALA A 298 -10.25 6.43 -12.90
CA ALA A 298 -10.25 6.88 -14.29
C ALA A 298 -10.40 8.41 -14.45
N ALA A 299 -11.07 9.07 -13.50
CA ALA A 299 -11.21 10.53 -13.45
C ALA A 299 -9.99 11.25 -12.86
N GLY A 300 -9.05 10.53 -12.22
CA GLY A 300 -7.98 11.15 -11.42
C GLY A 300 -8.48 11.79 -10.11
N GLN A 301 -9.59 11.27 -9.57
CA GLN A 301 -10.26 11.75 -8.35
C GLN A 301 -10.24 10.70 -7.21
N PHE A 302 -9.39 9.67 -7.33
CA PHE A 302 -9.34 8.58 -6.36
C PHE A 302 -8.97 9.05 -4.96
N GLU A 303 -8.05 10.02 -4.84
CA GLU A 303 -7.67 10.60 -3.55
C GLU A 303 -8.87 11.27 -2.86
N GLY A 304 -9.63 12.09 -3.59
CA GLY A 304 -10.85 12.72 -3.09
C GLY A 304 -11.93 11.70 -2.69
N LEU A 305 -12.02 10.57 -3.39
CA LEU A 305 -12.88 9.45 -2.97
C LEU A 305 -12.42 8.89 -1.62
N LEU A 306 -11.12 8.67 -1.42
CA LEU A 306 -10.60 8.12 -0.16
C LEU A 306 -10.79 9.07 1.04
N GLU A 307 -10.83 10.38 0.81
CA GLU A 307 -11.11 11.39 1.83
C GLU A 307 -12.60 11.44 2.23
N ASP A 308 -13.51 11.05 1.33
CA ASP A 308 -14.94 10.93 1.61
C ASP A 308 -15.27 9.57 2.26
N ALA A 309 -15.20 9.54 3.60
CA ALA A 309 -15.53 8.35 4.38
C ALA A 309 -16.94 7.78 4.09
N ALA A 310 -17.91 8.63 3.73
CA ALA A 310 -19.26 8.15 3.43
C ALA A 310 -19.30 7.43 2.08
N ALA A 311 -18.59 7.94 1.08
CA ALA A 311 -18.44 7.27 -0.21
C ALA A 311 -17.63 5.96 -0.06
N VAL A 312 -16.49 5.98 0.64
CA VAL A 312 -15.66 4.78 0.88
C VAL A 312 -16.44 3.66 1.56
N ALA A 313 -17.31 3.99 2.52
CA ALA A 313 -18.13 3.00 3.22
C ALA A 313 -19.01 2.16 2.28
N ARG A 314 -19.47 2.79 1.18
CA ARG A 314 -20.40 2.20 0.20
C ARG A 314 -19.69 1.49 -0.95
N VAL A 315 -18.38 1.73 -1.13
CA VAL A 315 -17.58 1.05 -2.15
C VAL A 315 -17.16 -0.33 -1.66
N GLY A 316 -17.31 -1.35 -2.52
CA GLY A 316 -16.83 -2.69 -2.24
C GLY A 316 -15.30 -2.73 -2.12
N PHE A 317 -14.77 -3.34 -1.06
CA PHE A 317 -13.32 -3.38 -0.81
C PHE A 317 -12.51 -3.97 -1.97
N ALA A 318 -13.07 -4.95 -2.70
CA ALA A 318 -12.38 -5.59 -3.82
C ALA A 318 -12.15 -4.62 -4.98
N THR A 319 -13.16 -3.84 -5.35
CA THR A 319 -13.07 -2.85 -6.44
C THR A 319 -12.27 -1.63 -6.01
N LEU A 320 -12.31 -1.26 -4.72
CA LEU A 320 -11.42 -0.25 -4.15
C LEU A 320 -9.93 -0.62 -4.30
N PHE A 321 -9.54 -1.86 -3.97
CA PHE A 321 -8.14 -2.28 -4.14
C PHE A 321 -7.70 -2.36 -5.61
N GLU A 322 -8.57 -2.83 -6.51
CA GLU A 322 -8.27 -2.83 -7.95
C GLU A 322 -8.10 -1.40 -8.49
N ALA A 323 -8.98 -0.49 -8.08
CA ALA A 323 -8.91 0.92 -8.44
C ALA A 323 -7.70 1.62 -7.84
N PHE A 324 -7.29 1.26 -6.62
CA PHE A 324 -6.07 1.77 -5.97
C PHE A 324 -4.82 1.45 -6.81
N GLU A 325 -4.68 0.20 -7.25
CA GLU A 325 -3.56 -0.19 -8.13
C GLU A 325 -3.61 0.54 -9.48
N ALA A 326 -4.80 0.85 -9.99
CA ALA A 326 -4.99 1.58 -11.24
C ALA A 326 -4.67 3.08 -11.11
N ALA A 327 -5.18 3.73 -10.06
CA ALA A 327 -5.06 5.17 -9.82
C ALA A 327 -3.60 5.61 -9.67
N PHE A 328 -2.77 4.77 -9.02
CA PHE A 328 -1.37 5.07 -8.73
C PHE A 328 -0.39 4.26 -9.58
N HIS A 329 -0.84 3.69 -10.68
CA HIS A 329 0.04 2.94 -11.56
C HIS A 329 1.05 3.88 -12.25
N GLY A 330 2.34 3.69 -11.94
CA GLY A 330 3.42 4.51 -12.49
C GLY A 330 3.47 5.94 -11.94
N GLN A 331 2.69 6.23 -10.89
CA GLN A 331 2.67 7.52 -10.21
C GLN A 331 2.88 7.31 -8.71
N PRO A 332 3.92 7.91 -8.12
CA PRO A 332 4.16 7.77 -6.69
C PRO A 332 3.09 8.52 -5.89
N ILE A 333 2.66 7.93 -4.77
CA ILE A 333 1.64 8.47 -3.88
C ILE A 333 2.26 9.48 -2.93
N ALA A 334 1.73 10.70 -2.87
CA ALA A 334 2.20 11.70 -1.90
C ALA A 334 2.01 11.22 -0.45
N GLN A 335 3.03 11.41 0.38
CA GLN A 335 2.99 11.04 1.81
C GLN A 335 1.94 11.89 2.56
N GLY A 336 1.43 11.37 3.68
CA GLY A 336 0.40 12.05 4.49
C GLY A 336 -1.02 12.07 3.90
N THR A 337 -1.20 11.57 2.67
CA THR A 337 -2.51 11.49 2.00
C THR A 337 -3.33 10.26 2.44
N ALA A 338 -4.61 10.20 2.09
CA ALA A 338 -5.44 9.02 2.30
C ALA A 338 -4.95 7.83 1.44
N GLY A 339 -4.45 8.09 0.23
CA GLY A 339 -3.75 7.12 -0.62
C GLY A 339 -2.53 6.52 0.07
N ALA A 340 -1.70 7.32 0.75
CA ALA A 340 -0.55 6.80 1.50
C ALA A 340 -0.98 5.91 2.66
N ARG A 341 -2.02 6.29 3.41
CA ARG A 341 -2.60 5.44 4.46
C ARG A 341 -3.10 4.11 3.90
N LEU A 342 -3.76 4.11 2.75
CA LEU A 342 -4.19 2.89 2.06
C LEU A 342 -2.99 2.04 1.59
N HIS A 343 -1.93 2.66 1.06
CA HIS A 343 -0.69 1.97 0.71
C HIS A 343 -0.12 1.21 1.91
N TYR A 344 0.02 1.86 3.06
CA TYR A 344 0.53 1.21 4.26
C TYR A 344 -0.41 0.14 4.81
N LEU A 345 -1.73 0.34 4.76
CA LEU A 345 -2.72 -0.68 5.13
C LEU A 345 -2.59 -1.94 4.25
N VAL A 346 -2.40 -1.75 2.93
CA VAL A 346 -2.18 -2.83 1.98
C VAL A 346 -0.83 -3.52 2.21
N ARG A 347 0.23 -2.75 2.48
CA ARG A 347 1.58 -3.27 2.79
C ARG A 347 1.61 -4.08 4.08
N ARG A 348 0.77 -3.72 5.05
CA ARG A 348 0.52 -4.53 6.27
C ARG A 348 -0.23 -5.82 6.01
N GLY A 349 -0.64 -6.04 4.76
CA GLY A 349 -1.02 -7.34 4.25
C GLY A 349 -2.39 -7.79 4.69
N GLY A 350 -3.27 -6.91 5.17
CA GLY A 350 -4.60 -7.33 5.57
C GLY A 350 -5.50 -7.60 4.36
N GLN A 351 -5.94 -8.86 4.16
CA GLN A 351 -7.03 -9.16 3.23
C GLN A 351 -8.35 -9.38 3.99
N PRO A 352 -9.31 -8.45 3.89
CA PRO A 352 -10.68 -8.68 4.31
C PRO A 352 -11.34 -9.82 3.51
N SER A 353 -12.16 -10.61 4.18
CA SER A 353 -13.06 -11.60 3.57
C SER A 353 -14.48 -11.08 3.38
N SER A 354 -14.83 -9.97 4.03
CA SER A 354 -16.14 -9.32 3.96
C SER A 354 -16.03 -7.80 4.01
N GLN A 355 -17.09 -7.11 3.58
CA GLN A 355 -17.19 -5.66 3.72
C GLN A 355 -17.15 -5.23 5.19
N GLY A 356 -17.75 -6.01 6.10
CA GLY A 356 -17.70 -5.72 7.54
C GLY A 356 -16.27 -5.74 8.10
N GLU A 357 -15.45 -6.74 7.73
CA GLU A 357 -14.03 -6.77 8.11
C GLU A 357 -13.26 -5.58 7.52
N TRP A 358 -13.56 -5.19 6.28
CA TRP A 358 -12.94 -4.02 5.65
C TRP A 358 -13.26 -2.72 6.41
N LEU A 359 -14.53 -2.46 6.70
CA LEU A 359 -14.95 -1.26 7.43
C LEU A 359 -14.40 -1.24 8.85
N ALA A 360 -14.28 -2.40 9.51
CA ALA A 360 -13.65 -2.50 10.82
C ALA A 360 -12.17 -2.11 10.77
N LEU A 361 -11.41 -2.57 9.77
CA LEU A 361 -10.00 -2.18 9.57
C LEU A 361 -9.83 -0.69 9.25
N LEU A 362 -10.70 -0.13 8.41
CA LEU A 362 -10.71 1.31 8.15
C LEU A 362 -11.01 2.10 9.42
N HIS A 363 -12.02 1.68 10.17
CA HIS A 363 -12.39 2.30 11.44
C HIS A 363 -11.22 2.30 12.43
N LEU A 364 -10.50 1.16 12.57
CA LEU A 364 -9.28 1.09 13.37
C LEU A 364 -8.21 2.07 12.91
N THR A 365 -7.97 2.15 11.60
CA THR A 365 -6.96 3.03 11.01
C THR A 365 -7.27 4.51 11.29
N LEU A 366 -8.54 4.91 11.15
CA LEU A 366 -8.99 6.26 11.48
C LEU A 366 -8.87 6.56 12.98
N MET A 367 -9.23 5.60 13.84
CA MET A 367 -9.11 5.77 15.30
C MET A 367 -7.65 5.92 15.76
N GLN A 368 -6.69 5.38 15.01
CA GLN A 368 -5.25 5.57 15.22
C GLN A 368 -4.71 6.90 14.68
N GLY A 369 -5.46 7.60 13.84
CA GLY A 369 -5.05 8.86 13.20
C GLY A 369 -5.07 10.08 14.13
N GLY A 370 -5.78 10.01 15.26
CA GLY A 370 -5.88 11.10 16.23
C GLY A 370 -7.27 11.74 16.28
N PRO A 371 -7.43 12.87 16.99
CA PRO A 371 -8.74 13.46 17.26
C PRO A 371 -9.54 13.90 16.02
N ALA A 372 -8.87 14.42 14.98
CA ALA A 372 -9.56 14.87 13.76
C ALA A 372 -10.17 13.68 12.99
N GLU A 373 -9.43 12.56 12.95
CA GLU A 373 -9.81 11.33 12.27
C GLU A 373 -10.89 10.55 13.01
N ARG A 374 -11.05 10.75 14.33
CA ARG A 374 -12.18 10.16 15.08
C ARG A 374 -13.53 10.64 14.54
N ALA A 375 -13.66 11.92 14.22
CA ALA A 375 -14.88 12.44 13.61
C ALA A 375 -15.15 11.83 12.22
N VAL A 376 -14.08 11.47 11.49
CA VAL A 376 -14.18 10.74 10.21
C VAL A 376 -14.62 9.29 10.44
N ALA A 377 -14.10 8.64 11.49
CA ALA A 377 -14.49 7.29 11.88
C ALA A 377 -15.98 7.19 12.23
N ASP A 378 -16.54 8.18 12.93
CA ASP A 378 -17.98 8.23 13.23
C ASP A 378 -18.83 8.36 11.96
N ARG A 379 -18.39 9.17 10.99
CA ARG A 379 -19.05 9.29 9.68
C ARG A 379 -18.98 8.00 8.88
N LEU A 380 -17.85 7.29 8.92
CA LEU A 380 -17.70 5.98 8.30
C LEU A 380 -18.73 4.98 8.87
N LEU A 381 -18.90 4.94 10.20
CA LEU A 381 -19.87 4.06 10.84
C LEU A 381 -21.32 4.44 10.48
N ALA A 382 -21.65 5.72 10.44
CA ALA A 382 -22.97 6.17 10.03
C ALA A 382 -23.29 5.78 8.57
N ALA A 383 -22.29 5.86 7.68
CA ALA A 383 -22.43 5.53 6.27
C ALA A 383 -22.38 4.03 5.96
N ALA A 384 -21.85 3.19 6.87
CA ALA A 384 -21.82 1.74 6.73
C ALA A 384 -23.22 1.12 6.59
N GLY A 385 -24.26 1.83 7.06
CA GLY A 385 -25.66 1.42 6.91
C GLY A 385 -25.94 0.05 7.56
N PRO A 386 -26.52 -0.92 6.83
CA PRO A 386 -26.87 -2.23 7.38
C PRO A 386 -25.68 -3.19 7.50
N VAL A 387 -24.47 -2.80 7.08
CA VAL A 387 -23.30 -3.69 7.12
C VAL A 387 -22.91 -3.97 8.57
N VAL A 388 -22.90 -5.25 8.94
CA VAL A 388 -22.51 -5.69 10.28
C VAL A 388 -20.99 -5.78 10.38
N LEU A 389 -20.39 -4.95 11.22
CA LEU A 389 -18.96 -5.04 11.53
C LEU A 389 -18.72 -6.18 12.53
N PRO A 390 -17.68 -7.04 12.32
CA PRO A 390 -17.33 -8.10 13.26
C PRO A 390 -16.78 -7.54 14.59
N TRP A 391 -16.23 -6.32 14.55
CA TRP A 391 -15.77 -5.58 15.71
C TRP A 391 -15.75 -4.08 15.43
N ARG A 392 -15.88 -3.28 16.49
CA ARG A 392 -15.79 -1.81 16.45
C ARG A 392 -14.69 -1.34 17.39
N THR A 393 -13.82 -0.45 16.94
CA THR A 393 -12.78 0.14 17.80
C THR A 393 -13.41 1.10 18.80
N LEU A 394 -13.13 0.94 20.09
CA LEU A 394 -13.56 1.89 21.12
C LEU A 394 -12.57 3.04 21.24
N TRP A 395 -11.28 2.70 21.29
CA TRP A 395 -10.18 3.67 21.33
C TRP A 395 -8.88 3.01 20.87
N ALA A 396 -7.92 3.83 20.44
CA ALA A 396 -6.57 3.42 20.09
C ALA A 396 -5.55 4.43 20.62
N GLN A 397 -4.39 3.92 21.05
CA GLN A 397 -3.23 4.67 21.51
C GLN A 397 -1.98 4.15 20.81
N GLY A 398 -1.21 5.04 20.20
CA GLY A 398 -0.04 4.67 19.41
C GLY A 398 0.08 5.51 18.14
N VAL A 399 0.91 5.05 17.21
CA VAL A 399 1.20 5.77 15.96
C VAL A 399 0.70 4.93 14.79
N GLY A 400 -0.31 5.41 14.06
CA GLY A 400 -0.86 4.72 12.91
C GLY A 400 0.17 4.42 11.81
N ALA A 401 -0.19 3.52 10.90
CA ALA A 401 0.61 3.22 9.71
C ALA A 401 0.76 4.47 8.82
N GLY A 402 2.00 4.84 8.48
CA GLY A 402 2.25 6.02 7.65
C GLY A 402 1.95 7.36 8.30
N ALA A 403 1.58 7.37 9.58
CA ALA A 403 1.43 8.60 10.36
C ALA A 403 2.73 8.84 11.11
N PHE A 404 3.42 9.93 10.82
CA PHE A 404 4.58 10.38 11.60
C PHE A 404 4.77 11.88 11.41
N SER A 405 5.46 12.52 12.35
CA SER A 405 6.02 13.86 12.16
C SER A 405 7.49 13.84 12.51
N THR A 406 8.22 14.86 12.02
CA THR A 406 9.62 15.07 12.41
C THR A 406 9.77 15.79 13.74
N ASP A 407 8.67 16.16 14.39
CA ASP A 407 8.68 16.98 15.62
C ASP A 407 8.96 16.11 16.85
N ALA A 408 8.48 14.86 16.84
CA ALA A 408 8.68 13.90 17.92
C ALA A 408 9.23 12.57 17.41
N LEU A 409 9.91 11.85 18.30
CA LEU A 409 10.34 10.48 18.03
C LEU A 409 9.13 9.55 17.90
N VAL A 410 9.14 8.70 16.88
CA VAL A 410 8.15 7.63 16.74
C VAL A 410 8.58 6.49 17.66
N LYS A 411 7.79 6.22 18.71
CA LYS A 411 8.03 5.11 19.65
C LYS A 411 7.01 4.01 19.46
N ARG A 412 7.49 2.79 19.21
CA ARG A 412 6.68 1.59 18.93
C ARG A 412 7.07 0.46 19.88
N PRO A 413 6.77 0.58 21.19
CA PRO A 413 7.22 -0.38 22.17
C PRO A 413 6.58 -1.75 21.95
N ILE A 414 7.41 -2.79 21.88
CA ILE A 414 6.93 -4.18 21.78
C ILE A 414 6.28 -4.56 23.11
N VAL A 415 4.95 -4.57 23.13
CA VAL A 415 4.15 -5.00 24.28
C VAL A 415 4.43 -6.48 24.57
N ARG A 416 4.93 -6.75 25.78
CA ARG A 416 5.19 -8.11 26.27
C ARG A 416 4.10 -8.59 27.21
N THR A 417 3.49 -7.68 27.94
CA THR A 417 2.38 -7.98 28.85
C THR A 417 1.24 -7.02 28.58
N LEU A 418 0.06 -7.60 28.35
CA LEU A 418 -1.19 -6.91 28.24
C LEU A 418 -2.13 -7.52 29.29
N GLN A 419 -2.70 -6.72 30.18
CA GLN A 419 -3.50 -7.25 31.28
C GLN A 419 -4.71 -6.35 31.55
N ILE A 420 -5.87 -6.97 31.74
CA ILE A 420 -7.07 -6.31 32.23
C ILE A 420 -7.17 -6.57 33.75
N THR A 421 -7.46 -5.54 34.52
CA THR A 421 -7.61 -5.63 35.98
C THR A 421 -8.87 -4.90 36.41
N HIS A 422 -9.62 -5.49 37.35
CA HIS A 422 -10.80 -4.88 37.92
C HIS A 422 -10.42 -3.99 39.11
N THR A 423 -10.83 -2.71 39.07
CA THR A 423 -10.63 -1.75 40.15
C THR A 423 -11.98 -1.20 40.63
N SER A 424 -11.99 -0.53 41.78
CA SER A 424 -13.20 0.14 42.29
C SER A 424 -13.75 1.23 41.36
N ALA A 425 -12.91 1.76 40.45
CA ALA A 425 -13.30 2.77 39.47
C ALA A 425 -13.68 2.19 38.10
N GLY A 426 -13.62 0.86 37.93
CA GLY A 426 -13.87 0.15 36.66
C GLY A 426 -12.70 -0.71 36.21
N ASP A 427 -12.86 -1.35 35.05
CA ASP A 427 -11.83 -2.18 34.45
C ASP A 427 -10.75 -1.33 33.76
N VAL A 428 -9.49 -1.66 34.02
CA VAL A 428 -8.34 -0.96 33.45
C VAL A 428 -7.47 -1.91 32.63
N LEU A 429 -6.96 -1.42 31.51
CA LEU A 429 -5.99 -2.08 30.66
C LEU A 429 -4.59 -1.57 30.98
N THR A 430 -3.66 -2.46 31.29
CA THR A 430 -2.25 -2.11 31.50
C THR A 430 -1.38 -2.78 30.44
N ALA A 431 -0.50 -2.01 29.82
CA ALA A 431 0.50 -2.51 28.86
C ALA A 431 1.92 -2.28 29.37
N ARG A 432 2.78 -3.28 29.19
CA ARG A 432 4.19 -3.24 29.60
C ARG A 432 5.10 -3.85 28.54
N THR A 433 6.30 -3.29 28.39
CA THR A 433 7.41 -3.99 27.75
C THR A 433 8.04 -4.97 28.76
N ARG A 434 9.17 -5.58 28.41
CA ARG A 434 9.92 -6.41 29.36
C ARG A 434 10.47 -5.60 30.55
N ARG A 435 10.74 -4.31 30.35
CA ARG A 435 11.45 -3.46 31.32
C ARG A 435 10.59 -2.28 31.80
N ASP A 436 9.70 -1.80 30.94
CA ASP A 436 9.07 -0.49 31.11
C ASP A 436 7.55 -0.60 31.16
N HIS A 437 6.95 0.31 31.92
CA HIS A 437 5.52 0.56 31.90
C HIS A 437 5.19 1.48 30.72
N ILE A 438 4.30 1.02 29.83
CA ILE A 438 3.89 1.82 28.66
C ILE A 438 2.73 2.75 29.07
N GLY A 439 1.74 2.20 29.76
CA GLY A 439 0.61 2.97 30.28
C GLY A 439 -0.50 2.10 30.86
N THR A 440 -1.43 2.76 31.54
CA THR A 440 -2.68 2.20 32.04
C THR A 440 -3.84 3.09 31.60
N TRP A 441 -4.89 2.47 31.07
CA TRP A 441 -6.06 3.16 30.54
C TRP A 441 -7.35 2.52 31.05
N ASP A 442 -8.39 3.32 31.13
CA ASP A 442 -9.76 2.86 31.27
C ASP A 442 -10.13 1.96 30.08
N LEU A 443 -10.62 0.74 30.34
CA LEU A 443 -10.85 -0.25 29.28
C LEU A 443 -11.89 0.23 28.26
N ALA A 444 -12.93 0.94 28.70
CA ALA A 444 -14.03 1.35 27.83
C ALA A 444 -13.73 2.66 27.08
N THR A 445 -13.07 3.61 27.74
CA THR A 445 -12.93 4.98 27.21
C THR A 445 -11.53 5.33 26.72
N GLY A 446 -10.50 4.56 27.11
CA GLY A 446 -9.11 4.85 26.78
C GLY A 446 -8.54 6.06 27.54
N ALA A 447 -9.27 6.58 28.53
CA ALA A 447 -8.78 7.65 29.39
C ALA A 447 -7.59 7.17 30.22
N PRO A 448 -6.48 7.93 30.32
CA PRO A 448 -5.36 7.57 31.16
C PRO A 448 -5.77 7.36 32.62
N ARG A 449 -5.25 6.30 33.24
CA ARG A 449 -5.49 5.94 34.66
C ARG A 449 -4.15 5.66 35.35
N PRO A 450 -4.06 5.85 36.68
CA PRO A 450 -2.90 5.38 37.43
C PRO A 450 -2.83 3.85 37.39
N ALA A 451 -1.64 3.30 37.56
CA ALA A 451 -1.45 1.86 37.65
C ALA A 451 -2.30 1.28 38.82
N PRO A 452 -2.92 0.11 38.63
CA PRO A 452 -3.75 -0.50 39.66
C PRO A 452 -2.91 -0.87 40.89
N GLY A 453 -3.44 -0.58 42.09
CA GLY A 453 -2.82 -0.94 43.36
C GLY A 453 -3.07 -2.41 43.74
N GLU A 454 -2.49 -2.85 44.86
CA GLU A 454 -2.54 -4.26 45.34
C GLU A 454 -3.95 -4.79 45.60
N ALA A 455 -4.93 -3.91 45.84
CA ALA A 455 -6.33 -4.29 46.06
C ALA A 455 -7.11 -4.66 44.78
N ALA A 456 -6.49 -4.50 43.60
CA ALA A 456 -7.12 -4.78 42.32
C ALA A 456 -7.13 -6.29 42.03
N SER A 457 -8.25 -6.81 41.50
CA SER A 457 -8.40 -8.24 41.19
C SER A 457 -8.27 -8.50 39.69
N THR A 458 -7.75 -9.67 39.32
CA THR A 458 -7.67 -10.07 37.90
C THR A 458 -8.97 -10.79 37.53
N PRO A 459 -9.81 -10.23 36.64
CA PRO A 459 -11.02 -10.90 36.20
C PRO A 459 -10.69 -12.14 35.35
N SER A 460 -11.68 -13.02 35.18
CA SER A 460 -11.57 -14.14 34.23
C SER A 460 -11.48 -13.60 32.82
N THR A 461 -10.32 -13.77 32.18
CA THR A 461 -10.02 -13.25 30.84
C THR A 461 -9.51 -14.36 29.94
N THR A 462 -9.64 -14.17 28.63
CA THR A 462 -9.02 -15.05 27.63
C THR A 462 -7.84 -14.31 27.01
N ALA A 463 -6.62 -14.71 27.37
CA ALA A 463 -5.38 -14.17 26.81
C ALA A 463 -4.90 -15.01 25.64
N ALA A 464 -4.43 -14.35 24.58
CA ALA A 464 -3.98 -14.99 23.34
C ALA A 464 -2.77 -14.29 22.75
N ASP A 465 -1.88 -15.08 22.15
CA ASP A 465 -0.78 -14.62 21.31
C ASP A 465 -1.13 -14.87 19.84
N GLN A 466 -0.78 -13.92 18.96
CA GLN A 466 -0.91 -14.12 17.52
C GLN A 466 0.39 -14.68 16.95
N GLY A 467 0.33 -15.95 16.54
CA GLY A 467 1.41 -16.68 15.91
C GLY A 467 1.37 -16.65 14.38
N PRO A 468 2.32 -17.32 13.72
CA PRO A 468 2.31 -17.46 12.27
C PRO A 468 1.00 -18.04 11.73
N ARG A 469 0.34 -18.94 12.47
CA ARG A 469 -0.93 -19.59 12.09
C ARG A 469 -2.18 -18.93 12.69
N GLY A 470 -2.07 -17.72 13.23
CA GLY A 470 -3.18 -16.99 13.84
C GLY A 470 -3.19 -17.06 15.36
N TRP A 471 -4.36 -16.88 15.97
CA TRP A 471 -4.53 -16.83 17.42
C TRP A 471 -4.29 -18.19 18.07
N ARG A 472 -3.63 -18.17 19.23
CA ARG A 472 -3.48 -19.31 20.14
C ARG A 472 -3.51 -18.82 21.59
N PRO A 473 -3.83 -19.68 22.58
CA PRO A 473 -3.76 -19.29 23.99
C PRO A 473 -2.37 -18.74 24.36
N GLU A 474 -2.32 -17.74 25.24
CA GLU A 474 -1.06 -17.11 25.65
C GLU A 474 -0.07 -18.15 26.19
N GLY A 475 1.17 -18.09 25.70
CA GLY A 475 2.24 -19.02 26.09
C GLY A 475 2.09 -20.46 25.56
N ALA A 476 0.98 -20.80 24.89
CA ALA A 476 0.81 -22.09 24.24
C ALA A 476 1.52 -22.13 22.87
N ALA A 477 1.90 -23.33 22.43
CA ALA A 477 2.44 -23.55 21.09
C ALA A 477 1.34 -23.56 20.02
N ASP A 478 0.16 -24.08 20.37
CA ASP A 478 -1.02 -24.21 19.51
C ASP A 478 -2.31 -24.21 20.36
N GLY A 479 -3.47 -24.07 19.72
CA GLY A 479 -4.79 -24.11 20.36
C GLY A 479 -5.76 -23.08 19.77
N GLU A 480 -7.05 -23.37 19.79
CA GLU A 480 -8.06 -22.47 19.27
C GLU A 480 -8.46 -21.41 20.31
N VAL A 481 -8.66 -20.17 19.84
CA VAL A 481 -9.21 -19.07 20.65
C VAL A 481 -10.33 -18.40 19.86
N ASP A 482 -11.45 -18.15 20.52
CA ASP A 482 -12.57 -17.40 19.96
C ASP A 482 -12.25 -15.89 19.93
N LEU A 483 -11.45 -15.49 18.95
CA LEU A 483 -11.10 -14.10 18.66
C LEU A 483 -11.28 -13.82 17.16
N PRO A 484 -11.71 -12.59 16.78
CA PRO A 484 -11.81 -12.21 15.39
C PRO A 484 -10.44 -12.24 14.70
N ARG A 485 -10.44 -12.48 13.39
CA ARG A 485 -9.23 -12.38 12.55
C ARG A 485 -8.63 -10.98 12.67
N MET A 486 -7.32 -10.93 12.83
CA MET A 486 -6.55 -9.68 12.93
C MET A 486 -5.34 -9.72 11.98
N PRO A 487 -4.87 -8.57 11.48
CA PRO A 487 -3.63 -8.47 10.72
C PRO A 487 -2.40 -8.98 11.50
N GLU A 488 -1.33 -9.37 10.79
CA GLU A 488 -0.11 -9.93 11.41
C GLU A 488 0.52 -9.01 12.47
N TYR A 489 0.45 -7.70 12.26
CA TYR A 489 1.09 -6.72 13.13
C TYR A 489 0.43 -6.64 14.51
N VAL A 490 -0.77 -7.21 14.69
CA VAL A 490 -1.39 -7.44 15.99
C VAL A 490 -0.79 -8.71 16.59
N ARG A 491 -0.21 -8.61 17.79
CA ARG A 491 0.61 -9.70 18.37
C ARG A 491 0.02 -10.32 19.62
N ARG A 492 -0.80 -9.59 20.38
CA ARG A 492 -1.43 -10.06 21.62
C ARG A 492 -2.87 -9.58 21.74
N GLY A 493 -3.70 -10.37 22.40
CA GLY A 493 -5.07 -10.03 22.73
C GLY A 493 -5.48 -10.52 24.11
N VAL A 494 -6.27 -9.72 24.82
CA VAL A 494 -6.90 -10.11 26.09
C VAL A 494 -8.37 -9.76 26.03
N ARG A 495 -9.23 -10.76 26.13
CA ARG A 495 -10.68 -10.62 26.07
C ARG A 495 -11.31 -10.61 27.46
N LEU A 496 -12.19 -9.64 27.69
CA LEU A 496 -13.12 -9.57 28.82
C LEU A 496 -14.53 -9.34 28.28
N GLY A 497 -15.36 -10.37 28.25
CA GLY A 497 -16.72 -10.30 27.70
C GLY A 497 -16.74 -9.97 26.20
N GLN A 498 -17.30 -8.81 25.84
CA GLN A 498 -17.31 -8.28 24.48
C GLN A 498 -16.09 -7.39 24.18
N ASN A 499 -15.36 -6.94 25.20
CA ASN A 499 -14.19 -6.08 25.02
C ASN A 499 -12.96 -6.93 24.76
N LEU A 500 -12.21 -6.59 23.73
CA LEU A 500 -10.96 -7.21 23.36
C LEU A 500 -9.87 -6.15 23.30
N ALA A 501 -8.99 -6.18 24.29
CA ALA A 501 -7.78 -5.37 24.30
C ALA A 501 -6.73 -6.03 23.41
N LEU A 502 -6.10 -5.25 22.54
CA LEU A 502 -5.14 -5.73 21.55
C LEU A 502 -3.86 -4.90 21.62
N ALA A 503 -2.74 -5.58 21.44
CA ALA A 503 -1.44 -4.94 21.27
C ALA A 503 -0.88 -5.27 19.90
N SER A 504 -0.44 -4.21 19.22
CA SER A 504 0.20 -4.27 17.91
C SER A 504 1.66 -3.81 17.99
N THR A 505 2.36 -3.89 16.87
CA THR A 505 3.65 -3.20 16.70
C THR A 505 3.55 -1.70 16.81
N ASP A 506 2.35 -1.12 16.74
CA ASP A 506 2.16 0.32 16.59
C ASP A 506 1.52 0.98 17.82
N GLY A 507 1.11 0.16 18.79
CA GLY A 507 0.41 0.63 19.97
C GLY A 507 -0.64 -0.35 20.48
N VAL A 508 -1.53 0.16 21.32
CA VAL A 508 -2.58 -0.59 22.04
C VAL A 508 -3.93 -0.02 21.68
N PHE A 509 -4.91 -0.89 21.49
CA PHE A 509 -6.28 -0.48 21.19
C PHE A 509 -7.28 -1.48 21.78
N VAL A 510 -8.51 -1.02 21.96
CA VAL A 510 -9.61 -1.87 22.43
C VAL A 510 -10.70 -1.88 21.36
N VAL A 511 -11.21 -3.07 21.08
CA VAL A 511 -12.36 -3.27 20.21
C VAL A 511 -13.49 -3.93 20.99
N GLU A 512 -14.72 -3.62 20.60
CA GLU A 512 -15.94 -4.31 21.00
C GLU A 512 -16.29 -5.34 19.93
N ILE A 513 -16.37 -6.62 20.32
CA ILE A 513 -16.72 -7.73 19.43
C ILE A 513 -18.23 -7.77 19.26
N ASN A 514 -18.68 -7.80 18.00
CA ASN A 514 -20.08 -8.02 17.68
C ASN A 514 -20.41 -9.52 17.68
N GLN A 515 -21.02 -10.01 18.77
CA GLN A 515 -21.36 -11.42 18.92
C GLN A 515 -22.46 -11.90 17.95
N SER A 516 -23.31 -10.99 17.47
CA SER A 516 -24.39 -11.29 16.51
C SER A 516 -23.95 -11.22 15.05
N ALA A 517 -22.71 -10.78 14.77
CA ALA A 517 -22.11 -10.84 13.42
C ALA A 517 -21.94 -12.27 12.87
N GLY A 518 -22.31 -13.29 13.65
CA GLY A 518 -22.39 -14.67 13.21
C GLY A 518 -21.02 -15.32 13.07
N ARG A 519 -20.96 -16.63 13.30
CA ARG A 519 -19.78 -17.49 13.12
C ARG A 519 -19.33 -17.64 11.65
N GLU A 520 -19.69 -16.70 10.77
CA GLU A 520 -19.24 -16.62 9.37
C GLU A 520 -17.79 -16.15 9.25
N THR A 521 -16.95 -16.41 10.26
CA THR A 521 -15.51 -16.28 10.13
C THR A 521 -15.03 -17.18 9.00
N ALA A 522 -14.66 -16.57 7.88
CA ALA A 522 -13.85 -17.23 6.87
C ALA A 522 -12.65 -17.88 7.59
N SER A 523 -12.37 -19.14 7.28
CA SER A 523 -11.19 -19.82 7.80
C SER A 523 -9.93 -19.14 7.26
N GLY A 524 -8.88 -19.06 8.09
CA GLY A 524 -7.58 -18.54 7.70
C GLY A 524 -7.23 -17.14 8.23
N LEU A 525 -6.10 -16.61 7.78
CA LEU A 525 -5.50 -15.38 8.30
C LEU A 525 -5.96 -14.15 7.51
N LEU A 526 -5.96 -12.99 8.16
CA LEU A 526 -6.21 -11.70 7.51
C LEU A 526 -4.95 -11.29 6.76
N LYS A 527 -4.73 -11.93 5.60
CA LYS A 527 -3.46 -11.93 4.88
C LYS A 527 -3.61 -11.83 3.36
N ARG A 528 -2.79 -10.99 2.73
CA ARG A 528 -2.50 -10.95 1.30
C ARG A 528 -1.32 -11.85 0.91
N LEU A 529 -1.45 -12.56 -0.20
CA LEU A 529 -0.38 -13.36 -0.82
C LEU A 529 0.51 -12.51 -1.73
N LEU A 530 -0.08 -11.45 -2.28
CA LEU A 530 0.54 -10.55 -3.24
C LEU A 530 0.73 -9.15 -2.66
N GLY A 531 1.85 -8.54 -3.02
CA GLY A 531 2.15 -7.14 -2.68
C GLY A 531 1.40 -6.15 -3.58
N THR A 532 1.40 -4.90 -3.17
CA THR A 532 0.98 -3.79 -4.04
C THR A 532 2.09 -3.40 -5.01
N GLY A 533 1.73 -2.95 -6.21
CA GLY A 533 2.67 -2.36 -7.16
C GLY A 533 2.85 -0.84 -6.98
N THR A 534 2.14 -0.24 -6.03
CA THR A 534 2.20 1.20 -5.75
C THR A 534 3.48 1.58 -5.02
N THR A 535 3.90 2.83 -5.21
CA THR A 535 5.09 3.42 -4.56
C THR A 535 4.70 4.73 -3.90
N LEU A 536 5.48 5.17 -2.92
CA LEU A 536 5.32 6.47 -2.28
C LEU A 536 6.25 7.48 -2.93
N ALA A 537 5.80 8.73 -3.00
CA ALA A 537 6.67 9.86 -3.34
C ALA A 537 7.56 10.16 -2.13
N PRO A 538 8.76 10.73 -2.35
CA PRO A 538 9.54 11.27 -1.26
C PRO A 538 8.70 12.24 -0.44
N ALA A 539 8.79 12.16 0.88
CA ALA A 539 8.12 13.10 1.76
C ALA A 539 8.70 14.52 1.59
N ASP A 540 7.88 15.54 1.77
CA ASP A 540 8.34 16.93 1.71
C ASP A 540 9.34 17.23 2.83
N LEU A 541 10.35 18.04 2.54
CA LEU A 541 11.30 18.53 3.54
C LEU A 541 10.53 19.31 4.62
N PRO A 542 10.69 19.00 5.92
CA PRO A 542 10.06 19.78 6.97
C PRO A 542 10.48 21.25 6.87
N ALA A 543 9.52 22.18 6.89
CA ALA A 543 9.80 23.60 6.72
C ALA A 543 10.84 24.12 7.74
N ALA A 544 10.76 23.63 8.99
CA ALA A 544 11.72 23.96 10.05
C ALA A 544 13.15 23.45 9.78
N ALA A 545 13.35 22.45 8.93
CA ALA A 545 14.69 21.97 8.58
C ALA A 545 15.45 22.97 7.69
N SER A 546 14.73 23.78 6.90
CA SER A 546 15.35 24.86 6.11
C SER A 546 15.76 26.07 6.95
N ALA A 547 15.12 26.26 8.11
CA ALA A 547 15.40 27.33 9.06
C ALA A 547 15.14 26.85 10.49
N PRO A 548 16.11 26.17 11.13
CA PRO A 548 15.91 25.56 12.45
C PRO A 548 15.54 26.60 13.50
N THR A 549 14.53 26.28 14.32
CA THR A 549 14.09 27.09 15.45
C THR A 549 14.45 26.44 16.78
N THR A 550 14.51 27.21 17.86
CA THR A 550 14.72 26.67 19.21
C THR A 550 13.67 25.62 19.54
N GLU A 551 12.39 25.93 19.29
CA GLU A 551 11.26 25.03 19.57
C GLU A 551 11.46 23.68 18.89
N TRP A 552 11.75 23.69 17.58
CA TRP A 552 11.97 22.47 16.80
C TRP A 552 13.13 21.61 17.33
N LEU A 553 14.22 22.23 17.79
CA LEU A 553 15.35 21.51 18.41
C LEU A 553 14.98 20.96 19.79
N THR A 554 14.26 21.75 20.59
CA THR A 554 13.86 21.35 21.95
C THR A 554 12.75 20.31 21.99
N ASP A 555 11.91 20.21 20.96
CA ASP A 555 10.88 19.17 20.88
C ASP A 555 11.50 17.76 20.81
N LEU A 556 12.69 17.65 20.22
CA LEU A 556 13.37 16.38 20.05
C LEU A 556 14.32 16.02 21.20
N TRP A 557 15.16 16.97 21.63
CA TRP A 557 16.20 16.74 22.65
C TRP A 557 15.86 17.31 24.04
N GLY A 558 14.76 18.07 24.15
CA GLY A 558 14.39 18.79 25.36
C GLY A 558 15.17 20.10 25.54
N PRO A 559 14.64 21.03 26.36
CA PRO A 559 15.24 22.34 26.61
C PRO A 559 16.60 22.26 27.34
N ALA A 560 16.87 21.16 28.06
CA ALA A 560 18.12 21.00 28.79
C ALA A 560 19.33 20.79 27.85
N ALA A 561 19.11 20.15 26.70
CA ALA A 561 20.15 19.80 25.74
C ALA A 561 20.49 20.95 24.77
N VAL A 562 19.56 21.85 24.50
CA VAL A 562 19.78 23.00 23.61
C VAL A 562 20.33 24.18 24.40
N LYS A 563 21.53 24.65 24.07
CA LYS A 563 22.22 25.73 24.81
C LYS A 563 22.29 27.02 24.00
N HIS A 564 21.88 28.11 24.63
CA HIS A 564 22.10 29.47 24.14
C HIS A 564 23.31 30.09 24.82
N PHE A 565 24.10 30.81 24.04
CA PHE A 565 25.26 31.55 24.53
C PHE A 565 24.92 33.04 24.57
N SER A 566 25.35 33.75 25.61
CA SER A 566 25.19 35.21 25.65
C SER A 566 26.04 35.84 24.54
N GLN A 567 25.64 37.03 24.06
CA GLN A 567 26.42 37.73 23.03
C GLN A 567 27.88 37.98 23.45
N GLU A 568 28.14 38.13 24.75
CA GLU A 568 29.47 38.30 25.34
C GLU A 568 30.28 36.99 25.37
N ALA A 569 29.60 35.84 25.50
CA ALA A 569 30.24 34.53 25.51
C ALA A 569 30.62 34.04 24.11
N VAL A 570 30.03 34.62 23.05
CA VAL A 570 30.38 34.31 21.66
C VAL A 570 31.57 35.20 21.22
N PRO A 571 32.74 34.61 20.91
CA PRO A 571 33.95 35.35 20.57
C PRO A 571 33.72 36.38 19.46
N SER A 572 34.26 37.59 19.62
CA SER A 572 34.13 38.65 18.62
C SER A 572 34.80 38.31 17.28
N THR A 573 35.74 37.36 17.28
CA THR A 573 36.41 36.87 16.07
C THR A 573 35.56 35.88 15.25
N LEU A 574 34.41 35.41 15.77
CA LEU A 574 33.40 34.71 14.97
C LEU A 574 32.63 35.78 14.20
N SER A 575 33.01 36.00 12.94
CA SER A 575 32.51 37.07 12.08
C SER A 575 31.26 36.68 11.29
N ASP A 576 31.01 35.39 11.08
CA ASP A 576 29.80 34.93 10.40
C ASP A 576 28.53 35.26 11.21
N ALA A 577 27.67 36.10 10.66
CA ALA A 577 26.48 36.58 11.34
C ALA A 577 25.47 35.45 11.59
N GLY A 578 25.34 34.50 10.67
CA GLY A 578 24.42 33.37 10.79
C GLY A 578 24.78 32.44 11.94
N ALA A 579 26.05 32.04 12.05
CA ALA A 579 26.55 31.23 13.14
C ALA A 579 26.44 31.93 14.50
N ARG A 580 26.71 33.25 14.56
CA ARG A 580 26.50 34.03 15.78
C ARG A 580 25.03 34.02 16.21
N GLU A 581 24.13 34.35 15.30
CA GLU A 581 22.68 34.37 15.56
C GLU A 581 22.18 32.99 15.98
N PHE A 582 22.66 31.93 15.32
CA PHE A 582 22.30 30.57 15.67
C PHE A 582 22.72 30.22 17.11
N LEU A 583 23.96 30.52 17.51
CA LEU A 583 24.44 30.25 18.87
C LEU A 583 23.74 31.08 19.96
N THR A 584 23.33 32.32 19.66
CA THR A 584 22.71 33.21 20.64
C THR A 584 21.20 33.09 20.73
N SER A 585 20.52 32.88 19.60
CA SER A 585 19.05 32.98 19.50
C SER A 585 18.38 31.63 19.27
N VAL A 586 18.93 30.77 18.42
CA VAL A 586 18.37 29.43 18.13
C VAL A 586 18.82 28.41 19.17
N GLY A 587 20.09 28.43 19.53
CA GLY A 587 20.74 27.50 20.46
C GLY A 587 21.35 26.29 19.76
N PHE A 588 22.39 25.72 20.36
CA PHE A 588 23.12 24.57 19.83
C PHE A 588 22.85 23.30 20.65
N PRO A 589 22.54 22.16 20.00
CA PRO A 589 22.30 20.90 20.72
C PRO A 589 23.62 20.34 21.28
N CYS A 590 23.71 20.26 22.60
CA CYS A 590 24.82 19.66 23.34
C CYS A 590 24.44 18.23 23.71
N VAL A 591 24.77 17.29 22.83
CA VAL A 591 24.31 15.90 22.82
C VAL A 591 25.48 14.92 22.73
N THR A 592 25.26 13.68 23.20
CA THR A 592 26.22 12.57 23.12
C THR A 592 25.50 11.25 22.89
N GLY A 593 26.21 10.21 22.45
CA GLY A 593 25.71 8.84 22.38
C GLY A 593 24.94 8.48 21.10
N PHE A 594 25.04 9.28 20.03
CA PHE A 594 24.56 8.92 18.70
C PHE A 594 25.53 9.42 17.63
N LEU A 595 25.69 8.70 16.51
CA LEU A 595 26.62 9.05 15.43
C LEU A 595 28.11 9.22 15.83
N GLU A 596 28.54 8.69 16.98
CA GLU A 596 29.82 9.08 17.61
C GLU A 596 29.96 10.61 17.80
N LEU A 597 28.84 11.34 17.78
CA LEU A 597 28.78 12.77 18.02
C LEU A 597 28.81 13.02 19.52
N ASP A 598 29.76 13.85 19.96
CA ASP A 598 29.81 14.39 21.31
C ASP A 598 30.07 15.90 21.25
N THR A 599 29.03 16.65 21.60
CA THR A 599 29.03 18.13 21.63
C THR A 599 28.82 18.67 23.05
N THR A 600 28.81 17.79 24.06
CA THR A 600 28.50 18.17 25.45
C THR A 600 29.53 19.13 26.04
N GLY A 601 30.80 19.00 25.63
CA GLY A 601 31.88 19.90 26.07
C GLY A 601 31.64 21.37 25.73
N LEU A 602 30.83 21.69 24.70
CA LEU A 602 30.50 23.06 24.33
C LEU A 602 29.62 23.74 25.40
N ALA A 603 28.75 22.97 26.07
CA ALA A 603 27.87 23.49 27.12
C ALA A 603 28.65 24.10 28.29
N ASP A 604 29.77 23.47 28.66
CA ASP A 604 30.58 23.89 29.80
C ASP A 604 31.63 24.93 29.43
N THR A 605 32.17 24.84 28.21
CA THR A 605 33.37 25.59 27.83
C THR A 605 33.12 26.79 26.92
N GLY A 606 31.95 26.85 26.28
CA GLY A 606 31.63 27.80 25.22
C GLY A 606 32.49 27.60 23.95
N PRO A 607 32.19 28.32 22.85
CA PRO A 607 33.01 28.27 21.66
C PRO A 607 34.41 28.85 21.93
N ARG A 608 35.44 27.99 22.01
CA ARG A 608 36.82 28.39 22.27
C ARG A 608 37.64 28.44 20.97
N PRO A 609 38.41 29.51 20.73
CA PRO A 609 39.26 29.61 19.55
C PRO A 609 40.38 28.57 19.59
N LEU A 610 40.66 28.00 18.44
CA LEU A 610 41.72 27.05 18.16
C LEU A 610 42.63 27.63 17.08
N ALA A 611 43.93 27.36 17.17
CA ALA A 611 44.85 27.65 16.08
C ALA A 611 44.54 26.71 14.91
N GLY A 612 44.31 27.29 13.73
CA GLY A 612 44.07 26.53 12.51
C GLY A 612 45.29 25.76 12.01
N PRO A 613 45.11 24.78 11.12
CA PRO A 613 46.23 24.22 10.36
C PRO A 613 46.84 25.32 9.47
N ALA A 614 48.12 25.61 9.72
CA ALA A 614 49.05 26.51 9.02
C ALA A 614 48.51 27.50 7.94
N GLU A 615 48.79 28.80 8.17
CA GLU A 615 48.77 29.94 7.22
C GLU A 615 47.43 30.63 6.87
N GLU A 616 46.32 30.37 7.58
CA GLU A 616 45.11 31.20 7.46
C GLU A 616 44.80 32.01 8.74
N GLU A 617 44.42 33.28 8.58
CA GLU A 617 44.03 34.22 9.65
C GLU A 617 42.66 33.89 10.31
N SER A 618 42.02 32.76 9.99
CA SER A 618 40.71 32.38 10.51
C SER A 618 40.81 31.68 11.87
N ALA A 619 39.99 32.11 12.83
CA ALA A 619 39.84 31.44 14.12
C ALA A 619 38.83 30.30 13.98
N TYR A 620 39.25 29.07 14.23
CA TYR A 620 38.35 27.91 14.33
C TYR A 620 37.83 27.76 15.75
N TYR A 621 36.60 27.26 15.92
CA TYR A 621 36.03 27.00 17.24
C TYR A 621 35.67 25.54 17.41
N SER A 622 36.07 24.92 18.52
CA SER A 622 35.69 23.53 18.81
C SER A 622 34.19 23.45 19.08
N LEU A 623 33.46 22.64 18.31
CA LEU A 623 32.06 22.29 18.57
C LEU A 623 31.94 20.96 19.33
N GLY A 624 32.91 20.07 19.17
CA GLY A 624 32.89 18.74 19.78
C GLY A 624 33.71 17.73 19.01
N TRP A 625 33.25 16.49 19.00
CA TRP A 625 33.81 15.35 18.28
C TRP A 625 32.73 14.66 17.45
N TRP A 626 33.09 14.14 16.28
CA TRP A 626 32.20 13.37 15.42
C TRP A 626 33.01 12.36 14.60
N GLN A 627 32.62 11.08 14.63
CA GLN A 627 33.30 9.99 13.90
C GLN A 627 34.82 9.90 14.16
N GLY A 628 35.25 10.18 15.39
CA GLY A 628 36.68 10.19 15.76
C GLY A 628 37.48 11.43 15.29
N ALA A 629 36.84 12.40 14.65
CA ALA A 629 37.42 13.71 14.31
C ALA A 629 36.92 14.83 15.21
N ARG A 630 37.71 15.91 15.37
CA ARG A 630 37.21 17.12 16.03
C ARG A 630 36.31 17.88 15.07
N LEU A 631 35.17 18.29 15.58
CA LEU A 631 34.23 19.14 14.86
C LEU A 631 34.57 20.61 15.13
N LEU A 632 34.81 21.36 14.07
CA LEU A 632 35.28 22.75 14.07
C LEU A 632 34.24 23.65 13.39
N LEU A 633 34.00 24.84 13.94
CA LEU A 633 33.28 25.92 13.27
C LEU A 633 34.30 26.92 12.71
N ASP A 634 34.26 27.19 11.41
CA ASP A 634 35.04 28.26 10.80
C ASP A 634 34.45 29.63 11.17
N GLY A 635 35.27 30.46 11.83
CA GLY A 635 34.87 31.80 12.28
C GLY A 635 34.51 32.78 11.16
N ARG A 636 34.98 32.54 9.93
CA ARG A 636 34.85 33.46 8.80
C ARG A 636 33.53 33.29 8.06
N ASP A 637 33.18 32.05 7.74
CA ASP A 637 32.06 31.73 6.85
C ASP A 637 31.02 30.79 7.49
N GLY A 638 31.21 30.41 8.76
CA GLY A 638 30.24 29.64 9.53
C GLY A 638 30.16 28.16 9.15
N ARG A 639 31.07 27.67 8.31
CA ARG A 639 31.14 26.25 7.92
C ARG A 639 31.53 25.36 9.10
N VAL A 640 31.00 24.15 9.09
CA VAL A 640 31.34 23.10 10.04
C VAL A 640 32.28 22.10 9.36
N LEU A 641 33.45 21.89 9.94
CA LEU A 641 34.52 21.09 9.39
C LEU A 641 34.97 19.99 10.37
N GLN A 642 35.50 18.90 9.84
CA GLN A 642 36.30 17.91 10.57
C GLN A 642 37.79 18.25 10.44
N ASP A 643 38.57 17.98 11.48
CA ASP A 643 40.03 18.19 11.48
C ASP A 643 40.83 17.08 10.78
N GLY A 644 40.14 16.08 10.18
CA GLY A 644 40.74 14.98 9.45
C GLY A 644 41.32 13.85 10.31
N SER A 645 41.25 13.93 11.66
CA SER A 645 41.84 12.89 12.51
C SER A 645 41.13 11.53 12.44
N SER A 646 39.93 11.50 11.85
CA SER A 646 39.15 10.29 11.55
C SER A 646 39.69 9.49 10.37
N GLY A 647 40.60 10.06 9.57
CA GLY A 647 41.06 9.47 8.30
C GLY A 647 40.10 9.70 7.12
N ILE A 648 39.07 10.53 7.30
CA ILE A 648 38.16 10.98 6.25
C ILE A 648 38.83 12.13 5.48
N GLU A 649 38.90 12.03 4.16
CA GLU A 649 39.61 13.02 3.31
C GLU A 649 38.82 14.33 3.16
N ASP A 650 37.48 14.25 3.11
CA ASP A 650 36.61 15.42 3.00
C ASP A 650 36.39 16.07 4.37
N ALA A 651 36.88 17.30 4.54
CA ALA A 651 36.73 18.03 5.80
C ALA A 651 35.31 18.58 6.03
N LEU A 652 34.47 18.75 5.01
CA LEU A 652 33.18 19.43 5.16
C LEU A 652 32.13 18.55 5.87
N ALA A 653 31.66 19.02 7.03
CA ALA A 653 30.54 18.43 7.76
C ALA A 653 29.23 19.21 7.55
N GLY A 654 29.31 20.51 7.27
CA GLY A 654 28.17 21.35 6.90
C GLY A 654 28.60 22.70 6.34
N SER A 655 27.91 23.16 5.31
CA SER A 655 28.09 24.45 4.63
C SER A 655 27.71 25.63 5.53
N SER A 656 26.94 25.40 6.58
CA SER A 656 26.70 26.34 7.69
C SER A 656 26.36 25.59 8.99
N LEU A 657 26.50 26.28 10.13
CA LEU A 657 26.11 25.73 11.44
C LEU A 657 24.64 25.28 11.48
N GLY A 658 23.74 26.07 10.89
CA GLY A 658 22.31 25.75 10.86
C GLY A 658 22.00 24.51 10.03
N GLN A 659 22.61 24.38 8.84
CA GLN A 659 22.45 23.19 7.99
C GLN A 659 22.99 21.93 8.66
N PHE A 660 24.20 21.99 9.25
CA PHE A 660 24.77 20.87 10.00
C PHE A 660 23.82 20.40 11.11
N VAL A 661 23.29 21.33 11.92
CA VAL A 661 22.37 20.98 13.01
C VAL A 661 21.05 20.42 12.49
N ALA A 662 20.51 20.96 11.39
CA ALA A 662 19.29 20.43 10.76
C ALA A 662 19.47 18.98 10.29
N MET A 663 20.59 18.68 9.62
CA MET A 663 20.94 17.34 9.17
C MET A 663 21.10 16.37 10.34
N VAL A 664 21.84 16.78 11.39
CA VAL A 664 22.04 15.99 12.61
C VAL A 664 20.71 15.70 13.31
N ARG A 665 19.81 16.68 13.40
CA ARG A 665 18.50 16.51 14.02
C ARG A 665 17.62 15.52 13.26
N LEU A 666 17.50 15.67 11.94
CA LEU A 666 16.70 14.75 11.12
C LEU A 666 17.27 13.33 11.14
N TYR A 667 18.60 13.18 11.09
CA TYR A 667 19.22 11.88 11.27
C TYR A 667 18.91 11.31 12.65
N TYR A 668 19.04 12.09 13.73
CA TYR A 668 18.72 11.60 15.08
C TYR A 668 17.25 11.19 15.20
N TRP A 669 16.32 11.96 14.64
CA TRP A 669 14.91 11.61 14.60
C TRP A 669 14.70 10.26 13.93
N TRP A 670 15.29 10.04 12.76
CA TRP A 670 15.20 8.77 12.05
C TRP A 670 15.89 7.62 12.80
N PHE A 671 17.06 7.89 13.38
CA PHE A 671 17.87 6.91 14.09
C PHE A 671 17.20 6.43 15.40
N ALA A 672 16.65 7.37 16.18
CA ALA A 672 16.06 7.09 17.49
C ALA A 672 14.57 6.73 17.42
N SER A 673 13.95 6.76 16.23
CA SER A 673 12.58 6.32 16.00
C SER A 673 12.49 4.84 15.64
N ASP A 674 11.38 4.22 16.01
CA ASP A 674 11.07 2.82 15.75
C ASP A 674 10.22 2.69 14.47
N TRP A 675 10.85 2.28 13.37
CA TRP A 675 10.21 2.09 12.07
C TRP A 675 9.74 0.65 11.90
N SER A 676 8.48 0.43 11.53
CA SER A 676 7.94 -0.92 11.32
C SER A 676 7.82 -1.26 9.84
N ILE A 677 7.26 -0.35 9.05
CA ILE A 677 7.02 -0.55 7.62
C ILE A 677 7.31 0.68 6.76
N GLU A 678 7.43 1.85 7.39
CA GLU A 678 7.75 3.11 6.75
C GLU A 678 9.23 3.10 6.33
N ASP A 679 9.48 3.35 5.04
CA ASP A 679 10.83 3.47 4.49
C ASP A 679 11.26 4.93 4.48
N THR A 680 11.52 5.45 5.69
CA THR A 680 11.91 6.85 5.91
C THR A 680 13.40 7.09 5.70
N GLU A 681 14.20 6.05 5.42
CA GLU A 681 15.62 6.23 5.11
C GLU A 681 15.80 6.94 3.78
N SER A 682 15.05 6.51 2.76
CA SER A 682 15.05 7.14 1.44
C SER A 682 14.64 8.61 1.53
N ASP A 683 13.60 8.92 2.33
CA ASP A 683 13.15 10.28 2.60
C ASP A 683 14.23 11.11 3.32
N LEU A 684 14.84 10.55 4.37
CA LEU A 684 15.92 11.22 5.10
C LEU A 684 17.09 11.55 4.17
N ARG A 685 17.57 10.58 3.38
CA ARG A 685 18.67 10.79 2.44
C ARG A 685 18.36 11.92 1.46
N HIS A 686 17.13 11.93 0.93
CA HIS A 686 16.66 13.01 0.06
C HIS A 686 16.66 14.37 0.77
N TRP A 687 16.17 14.44 2.01
CA TRP A 687 16.17 15.66 2.81
C TRP A 687 17.58 16.18 3.12
N LEU A 688 18.53 15.29 3.45
CA LEU A 688 19.91 15.69 3.72
C LEU A 688 20.57 16.30 2.48
N ASP A 689 20.34 15.71 1.28
CA ASP A 689 20.81 16.26 0.00
C ASP A 689 20.17 17.62 -0.33
N LEU A 690 18.90 17.82 0.03
CA LEU A 690 18.21 19.11 -0.14
C LEU A 690 18.71 20.20 0.83
N ILE A 691 19.04 19.84 2.07
CA ILE A 691 19.53 20.79 3.08
C ILE A 691 20.94 21.27 2.74
N ASP A 692 21.83 20.32 2.42
CA ASP A 692 23.24 20.61 2.16
C ASP A 692 23.85 19.57 1.20
N PRO A 693 23.73 19.78 -0.12
CA PRO A 693 24.18 18.80 -1.11
C PRO A 693 25.70 18.60 -1.13
N ASP A 694 26.46 19.61 -0.70
CA ASP A 694 27.93 19.53 -0.69
C ASP A 694 28.41 18.74 0.52
N ALA A 695 27.84 19.00 1.71
CA ALA A 695 28.13 18.21 2.89
C ALA A 695 27.60 16.77 2.75
N TYR A 696 26.39 16.58 2.23
CA TYR A 696 25.80 15.24 2.08
C TYR A 696 26.68 14.30 1.25
N ARG A 697 27.34 14.80 0.20
CA ARG A 697 28.22 14.00 -0.68
C ARG A 697 29.55 13.63 -0.04
N THR A 698 29.93 14.23 1.09
CA THR A 698 31.20 13.90 1.73
C THR A 698 31.19 12.50 2.30
N GLN A 699 32.37 11.88 2.36
CA GLN A 699 32.52 10.55 2.95
C GLN A 699 32.01 10.49 4.39
N GLY A 700 32.10 11.58 5.16
CA GLY A 700 31.55 11.66 6.52
C GLY A 700 30.05 11.37 6.60
N TRP A 701 29.23 11.99 5.74
CA TRP A 701 27.78 11.76 5.71
C TRP A 701 27.38 10.48 4.97
N GLN A 702 28.15 10.03 3.98
CA GLN A 702 27.86 8.72 3.36
C GLN A 702 28.11 7.57 4.33
N ARG A 703 29.16 7.70 5.15
CA ARG A 703 29.55 6.71 6.16
C ARG A 703 28.48 6.46 7.23
N VAL A 704 27.69 7.48 7.60
CA VAL A 704 26.64 7.30 8.62
C VAL A 704 25.56 6.29 8.21
N PHE A 705 25.43 6.03 6.91
CA PHE A 705 24.48 5.06 6.38
C PHE A 705 25.09 3.71 5.96
N GLU A 706 26.32 3.40 6.36
CA GLU A 706 26.93 2.09 6.09
C GLU A 706 26.47 1.01 7.10
N ASP A 707 26.29 -0.23 6.62
CA ASP A 707 25.63 -1.36 7.32
C ASP A 707 26.16 -1.69 8.73
N TYR A 708 27.45 -1.45 9.02
CA TYR A 708 28.03 -1.77 10.34
C TYR A 708 27.57 -0.83 11.45
N ASN A 709 27.09 0.38 11.11
CA ASN A 709 26.51 1.31 12.08
C ASN A 709 25.09 0.89 12.52
N PHE A 710 24.52 -0.14 11.88
CA PHE A 710 23.18 -0.66 12.14
C PHE A 710 23.16 -2.05 12.76
N ALA A 711 24.33 -2.69 12.96
CA ALA A 711 24.41 -4.00 13.61
C ALA A 711 23.87 -3.97 15.06
N ASP A 712 23.81 -2.78 15.67
CA ASP A 712 23.27 -2.53 17.01
C ASP A 712 21.74 -2.25 17.05
N ARG A 713 21.06 -2.21 15.89
CA ARG A 713 19.58 -2.04 15.82
C ARG A 713 18.79 -3.35 15.98
N VAL A 714 19.44 -4.52 16.02
CA VAL A 714 18.77 -5.84 16.04
C VAL A 714 18.61 -6.42 17.44
#